data_AF-A0A814Z075-F1
#
_entry.id   AF-A0A814Z075-F1
#
_cell.length_a   1.000
_cell.length_b   1.000
_cell.length_c   1.000
_cell.angle_alpha   90.00
_cell.angle_beta   90.00
_cell.angle_gamma   90.00
#
_symmetry.space_group_name_H-M   'P 1'
#
loop_
_entity.id
_entity.type
_entity.pdbx_description
1 polymer ?
#
loop_
_entity_poly.entity_id
_entity_poly.type
_entity_poly.pdbx_seq_one_letter_code
_entity_poly.pdbx_strand_id
1 'polypeptide(L)'
;ESNNSRLKLKFHDPGKTQIVQPHESDHILPPRSIQGTIYNQIMGSYFGLIIVEQLVQSSHPELNEVYPWSHIISFMLCTTISLIVQRKYDAYDQYVRYKWYMICGYMSSCRSSSPHVDITIKQIPYEFEVQQNDYVHRKRYRKSKHDSIPREKRTSFIFKPTVCLASSNTSDCFKRLLPIVAFFYHYPPDAIKYAGESASILNNGDDRQIAACRYYAGLIVGVLHGYNKEQLLDTKFYDKHLLEWFNNQKLHKDVEKIANGDQCHHHYLQSLKLALEAFKNDENDIEQGYIQAKIIGGDDTAAVYVQLAGVLYGYANMPQKWKNINIYAQDFIKSLSGWLDCEGNQWFKIKQRFFKIPDRLSLSALEPKPIGDFIPPFNILNKKIFSYEINEERDPKLWCQINQWVGPLPKDFVVDKIEHPYDHSRYQHFLDEINKIELRQKQPAFKPDLVKIEKRLEERKRVLLQEESGFEPNLLQKTEKNLKELQSVLEHLNGLCGQLQHNRQVNIVRMWRGCLRKVLKSLMPTGSAANGVKDEDWFGKGIYFTSSAKYASTYGGPGECIILCYVLILNPLPIIDDDVPQYSNPKDSLFYALGNCENYHCHYIPKAVCNDENGFHDELVVFQEAYILPSIVVYFK
;
A
#
# COMPACT_ATOMS: atom_id res chain seq x y z
N GLU A 1 7.03 -24.51 10.69
CA GLU A 1 5.94 -24.28 9.72
C GLU A 1 5.07 -23.13 10.20
N SER A 2 4.82 -22.16 9.33
CA SER A 2 3.59 -21.35 9.22
C SER A 2 3.86 -20.24 8.20
N ASN A 3 3.10 -20.28 7.11
CA ASN A 3 3.33 -19.61 5.85
C ASN A 3 3.11 -18.10 5.94
N ASN A 4 4.18 -17.35 6.24
CA ASN A 4 4.26 -15.93 5.89
C ASN A 4 4.48 -15.81 4.37
N SER A 5 3.62 -15.04 3.71
CA SER A 5 3.76 -14.54 2.34
C SER A 5 5.08 -13.78 2.19
N ARG A 6 6.17 -14.53 2.00
CA ARG A 6 7.50 -14.01 1.65
C ARG A 6 7.37 -13.31 0.31
N LEU A 7 7.81 -12.05 0.23
CA LEU A 7 8.33 -11.47 -1.01
C LEU A 7 9.36 -12.44 -1.58
N LYS A 8 8.98 -13.25 -2.57
CA LYS A 8 9.92 -13.97 -3.43
C LYS A 8 10.23 -13.05 -4.60
N LEU A 9 11.12 -12.09 -4.39
CA LEU A 9 11.93 -11.63 -5.50
C LEU A 9 12.82 -12.82 -5.88
N LYS A 10 12.51 -13.50 -6.99
CA LYS A 10 13.40 -14.52 -7.55
C LYS A 10 14.64 -13.80 -8.08
N PHE A 11 15.62 -13.56 -7.22
CA PHE A 11 16.96 -13.25 -7.70
C PHE A 11 17.71 -14.57 -7.92
N HIS A 12 18.10 -14.79 -9.17
CA HIS A 12 18.92 -15.92 -9.56
C HIS A 12 20.23 -15.93 -8.76
N ASP A 13 20.59 -17.12 -8.27
CA ASP A 13 21.87 -17.40 -7.62
C ASP A 13 23.04 -16.99 -8.56
N PRO A 14 23.94 -16.08 -8.16
CA PRO A 14 25.02 -15.57 -9.01
C PRO A 14 26.04 -16.66 -9.44
N GLY A 15 25.94 -17.87 -8.89
CA GLY A 15 26.75 -19.03 -9.30
C GLY A 15 26.35 -19.68 -10.63
N LYS A 16 25.29 -19.23 -11.30
CA LYS A 16 24.88 -19.71 -12.64
C LYS A 16 24.57 -18.53 -13.56
N THR A 17 25.62 -17.93 -14.12
CA THR A 17 25.55 -16.78 -15.03
C THR A 17 25.03 -17.17 -16.42
N GLN A 18 23.75 -16.91 -16.68
CA GLN A 18 23.36 -16.23 -17.92
C GLN A 18 22.84 -14.85 -17.50
N ILE A 19 23.39 -13.81 -18.13
CA ILE A 19 23.08 -12.41 -17.87
C ILE A 19 21.65 -12.15 -18.34
N VAL A 20 20.72 -12.05 -17.40
CA VAL A 20 19.32 -11.72 -17.69
C VAL A 20 19.20 -10.20 -17.61
N GLN A 21 18.91 -9.57 -18.75
CA GLN A 21 18.48 -8.17 -18.80
C GLN A 21 17.21 -7.98 -17.94
N PRO A 22 16.88 -6.76 -17.48
CA PRO A 22 15.55 -6.53 -16.90
C PRO A 22 14.51 -6.79 -18.00
N HIS A 23 13.99 -8.01 -18.07
CA HIS A 23 12.89 -8.33 -18.96
C HIS A 23 11.64 -7.60 -18.48
N GLU A 24 10.87 -7.07 -19.42
CA GLU A 24 9.54 -6.46 -19.28
C GLU A 24 8.47 -7.43 -18.71
N SER A 25 8.85 -8.50 -18.01
CA SER A 25 7.95 -9.57 -17.56
C SER A 25 7.95 -9.83 -16.05
N ASP A 26 8.78 -9.13 -15.26
CA ASP A 26 8.73 -9.17 -13.78
C ASP A 26 8.12 -7.86 -13.22
N HIS A 27 6.92 -7.50 -13.67
CA HIS A 27 6.17 -6.36 -13.14
C HIS A 27 5.57 -6.66 -11.76
N ILE A 28 6.38 -6.59 -10.70
CA ILE A 28 5.85 -6.49 -9.32
C ILE A 28 5.38 -5.05 -9.11
N LEU A 29 4.16 -4.76 -9.54
CA LEU A 29 3.52 -3.47 -9.27
C LEU A 29 3.46 -3.21 -7.75
N PRO A 30 3.80 -2.00 -7.29
CA PRO A 30 3.62 -1.64 -5.89
C PRO A 30 2.13 -1.69 -5.55
N PRO A 31 1.74 -1.92 -4.28
CA PRO A 31 0.34 -1.85 -3.86
C PRO A 31 -0.31 -0.56 -4.39
N ARG A 32 -1.36 -0.65 -5.22
CA ARG A 32 -1.95 0.51 -5.94
C ARG A 32 -2.54 1.62 -5.03
N SER A 33 -2.45 1.50 -3.70
CA SER A 33 -2.73 2.57 -2.73
C SER A 33 -1.62 3.63 -2.66
N ILE A 34 -0.49 3.41 -3.34
CA ILE A 34 0.70 4.26 -3.23
C ILE A 34 0.71 5.29 -4.36
N GLN A 35 -0.38 6.04 -4.48
CA GLN A 35 -0.47 7.26 -5.28
C GLN A 35 -0.91 8.43 -4.38
N GLY A 36 -0.43 8.42 -3.14
CA GLY A 36 -0.61 9.52 -2.20
C GLY A 36 0.42 10.64 -2.43
N THR A 37 0.30 11.69 -1.62
CA THR A 37 1.22 12.84 -1.65
C THR A 37 2.68 12.38 -1.56
N ILE A 38 3.03 11.49 -0.62
CA ILE A 38 4.41 11.02 -0.43
C ILE A 38 4.97 10.31 -1.66
N TYR A 39 4.21 9.39 -2.27
CA TYR A 39 4.60 8.77 -3.54
C TYR A 39 4.89 9.82 -4.61
N ASN A 40 4.00 10.80 -4.76
CA ASN A 40 4.16 11.88 -5.74
C ASN A 40 5.43 12.71 -5.45
N GLN A 41 5.77 12.94 -4.19
CA GLN A 41 6.99 13.65 -3.77
C GLN A 41 8.27 12.83 -4.01
N ILE A 42 8.26 11.53 -3.69
CA ILE A 42 9.39 10.62 -4.00
C ILE A 42 9.63 10.57 -5.50
N MET A 43 8.55 10.43 -6.26
CA MET A 43 8.58 10.42 -7.72
C MET A 43 9.14 11.72 -8.29
N GLY A 44 8.71 12.88 -7.79
CA GLY A 44 9.21 14.17 -8.27
C GLY A 44 10.71 14.27 -8.08
N SER A 45 11.22 13.86 -6.92
CA SER A 45 12.64 13.92 -6.63
C SER A 45 13.49 12.92 -7.46
N TYR A 46 13.03 11.67 -7.65
CA TYR A 46 13.69 10.72 -8.56
C TYR A 46 13.71 11.19 -10.01
N PHE A 47 12.56 11.61 -10.54
CA PHE A 47 12.45 12.03 -11.93
C PHE A 47 13.27 13.29 -12.19
N GLY A 48 13.17 14.27 -11.29
CA GLY A 48 13.93 15.51 -11.40
C GLY A 48 15.43 15.24 -11.45
N LEU A 49 15.93 14.40 -10.54
CA LEU A 49 17.35 14.09 -10.50
C LEU A 49 17.82 13.33 -11.75
N ILE A 50 17.06 12.35 -12.24
CA ILE A 50 17.38 11.63 -13.48
C ILE A 50 17.44 12.58 -14.67
N ILE A 51 16.45 13.48 -14.79
CA ILE A 51 16.36 14.46 -15.88
C ILE A 51 17.55 15.41 -15.84
N VAL A 52 17.91 15.93 -14.66
CA VAL A 52 19.09 16.79 -14.52
C VAL A 52 20.35 16.06 -14.95
N GLU A 53 20.56 14.82 -14.48
CA GLU A 53 21.75 14.04 -14.87
C GLU A 53 21.79 13.74 -16.38
N GLN A 54 20.63 13.52 -17.02
CA GLN A 54 20.55 13.38 -18.48
C GLN A 54 20.86 14.70 -19.21
N LEU A 55 20.31 15.82 -18.74
CA LEU A 55 20.55 17.16 -19.30
C LEU A 55 22.02 17.60 -19.19
N VAL A 56 22.75 17.10 -18.20
CA VAL A 56 24.19 17.34 -18.05
C VAL A 56 24.98 16.57 -19.12
N GLN A 57 24.53 15.37 -19.48
CA GLN A 57 25.21 14.50 -20.45
C GLN A 57 24.92 14.88 -21.90
N SER A 58 23.76 15.47 -22.19
CA SER A 58 23.37 15.91 -23.54
C SER A 58 23.09 17.41 -23.57
N SER A 59 23.89 18.18 -24.31
CA SER A 59 23.65 19.63 -24.50
C SER A 59 22.27 19.95 -25.09
N HIS A 60 21.64 18.98 -25.77
CA HIS A 60 20.26 18.99 -26.25
C HIS A 60 19.68 17.57 -26.22
N PRO A 61 18.91 17.14 -25.20
CA PRO A 61 18.27 15.83 -25.23
C PRO A 61 17.18 15.83 -26.31
N GLU A 62 17.33 15.00 -27.34
CA GLU A 62 16.23 14.73 -28.25
C GLU A 62 15.14 13.91 -27.53
N LEU A 63 13.87 14.27 -27.74
CA LEU A 63 12.71 13.65 -27.04
C LEU A 63 12.61 12.12 -27.20
N ASN A 64 13.31 11.53 -28.17
CA ASN A 64 13.22 10.11 -28.52
C ASN A 64 14.45 9.28 -28.12
N GLU A 65 15.54 9.87 -27.64
CA GLU A 65 16.73 9.10 -27.24
C GLU A 65 16.69 8.72 -25.76
N VAL A 66 16.97 7.45 -25.46
CA VAL A 66 17.08 6.94 -24.09
C VAL A 66 18.51 7.14 -23.61
N TYR A 67 18.75 8.19 -22.83
CA TYR A 67 20.06 8.43 -22.24
C TYR A 67 20.27 7.56 -20.98
N PRO A 68 21.40 6.84 -20.89
CA PRO A 68 21.72 6.07 -19.69
C PRO A 68 21.96 6.99 -18.49
N TRP A 69 21.46 6.61 -17.32
CA TRP A 69 21.74 7.34 -16.08
C TRP A 69 23.10 7.00 -15.48
N SER A 70 23.59 7.90 -14.61
CA SER A 70 24.90 7.80 -13.96
C SER A 70 24.94 6.79 -12.79
N HIS A 71 26.11 6.64 -12.17
CA HIS A 71 26.27 5.86 -10.94
C HIS A 71 25.47 6.42 -9.76
N ILE A 72 25.17 7.72 -9.76
CA ILE A 72 24.44 8.39 -8.69
C ILE A 72 23.02 7.81 -8.60
N ILE A 73 22.35 7.73 -9.75
CA ILE A 73 21.02 7.10 -9.85
C ILE A 73 21.12 5.60 -9.50
N SER A 74 22.12 4.90 -10.00
CA SER A 74 22.30 3.47 -9.71
C SER A 74 22.51 3.18 -8.21
N PHE A 75 23.29 4.01 -7.51
CA PHE A 75 23.47 3.93 -6.06
C PHE A 75 22.21 4.31 -5.29
N MET A 76 21.47 5.31 -5.75
CA MET A 76 20.17 5.66 -5.19
C MET A 76 19.18 4.48 -5.30
N LEU A 77 19.13 3.81 -6.45
CA LEU A 77 18.31 2.61 -6.66
C LEU A 77 18.78 1.43 -5.80
N CYS A 78 20.09 1.20 -5.68
CA CYS A 78 20.65 0.20 -4.77
C CYS A 78 20.25 0.45 -3.31
N THR A 79 20.27 1.71 -2.88
CA THR A 79 19.87 2.15 -1.54
C THR A 79 18.37 1.89 -1.32
N THR A 80 17.55 2.23 -2.32
CA THR A 80 16.10 2.01 -2.34
C THR A 80 15.76 0.53 -2.17
N ILE A 81 16.37 -0.34 -2.97
CA ILE A 81 16.14 -1.79 -2.90
C ILE A 81 16.63 -2.33 -1.56
N SER A 82 17.76 -1.85 -1.04
CA SER A 82 18.26 -2.27 0.27
C SER A 82 17.23 -2.03 1.37
N LEU A 83 16.63 -0.83 1.39
CA LEU A 83 15.60 -0.47 2.35
C LEU A 83 14.34 -1.33 2.20
N ILE A 84 13.86 -1.54 0.97
CA ILE A 84 12.68 -2.37 0.68
C ILE A 84 12.90 -3.83 1.11
N VAL A 85 14.04 -4.42 0.73
CA VAL A 85 14.32 -5.84 0.99
C VAL A 85 14.64 -6.09 2.46
N GLN A 86 15.42 -5.21 3.09
CA GLN A 86 15.81 -5.37 4.49
C GLN A 86 14.74 -4.89 5.45
N ARG A 87 13.79 -4.07 4.99
CA ARG A 87 12.71 -3.43 5.77
C ARG A 87 13.23 -2.60 6.94
N LYS A 88 14.48 -2.14 6.83
CA LYS A 88 15.23 -1.37 7.82
C LYS A 88 16.51 -0.84 7.18
N TYR A 89 17.17 0.08 7.85
CA TYR A 89 18.48 0.55 7.43
C TYR A 89 19.54 -0.51 7.70
N ASP A 90 20.29 -0.87 6.65
CA ASP A 90 21.37 -1.85 6.69
C ASP A 90 22.53 -1.41 5.79
N ALA A 91 23.52 -0.73 6.39
CA ALA A 91 24.70 -0.24 5.67
C ALA A 91 25.46 -1.36 4.93
N TYR A 92 25.54 -2.56 5.51
CA TYR A 92 26.25 -3.68 4.89
C TYR A 92 25.56 -4.14 3.60
N ASP A 93 24.22 -4.25 3.62
CA ASP A 93 23.46 -4.61 2.42
C ASP A 93 23.55 -3.52 1.35
N GLN A 94 23.62 -2.24 1.74
CA GLN A 94 23.91 -1.15 0.80
C GLN A 94 25.26 -1.33 0.11
N TYR A 95 26.33 -1.62 0.86
CA TYR A 95 27.65 -1.90 0.28
C TYR A 95 27.68 -3.10 -0.65
N VAL A 96 27.02 -4.20 -0.26
CA VAL A 96 26.89 -5.39 -1.10
C VAL A 96 26.26 -5.03 -2.45
N ARG A 97 25.23 -4.18 -2.46
CA ARG A 97 24.58 -3.74 -3.72
C ARG A 97 25.43 -2.79 -4.53
N TYR A 98 26.19 -1.90 -3.90
CA TYR A 98 27.17 -1.06 -4.61
C TYR A 98 28.26 -1.91 -5.25
N LYS A 99 28.72 -2.96 -4.55
CA LYS A 99 29.62 -3.97 -5.10
C LYS A 99 29.00 -4.67 -6.31
N TRP A 100 27.73 -5.10 -6.24
CA TRP A 100 27.05 -5.69 -7.39
C TRP A 100 26.93 -4.73 -8.58
N TYR A 101 26.66 -3.43 -8.33
CA TYR A 101 26.68 -2.42 -9.39
C TYR A 101 28.05 -2.38 -10.08
N MET A 102 29.14 -2.37 -9.30
CA MET A 102 30.49 -2.31 -9.84
C MET A 102 30.91 -3.58 -10.61
N ILE A 103 30.52 -4.76 -10.13
CA ILE A 103 30.96 -6.03 -10.71
C ILE A 103 30.13 -6.43 -11.92
N CYS A 104 28.80 -6.25 -11.87
CA CYS A 104 27.89 -6.78 -12.89
C CYS A 104 26.87 -5.76 -13.42
N GLY A 105 26.99 -4.47 -13.07
CA GLY A 105 26.04 -3.45 -13.53
C GLY A 105 24.65 -3.56 -12.88
N TYR A 106 24.55 -4.15 -11.68
CA TYR A 106 23.29 -4.21 -10.93
C TYR A 106 22.67 -2.81 -10.74
N MET A 107 21.41 -2.62 -11.15
CA MET A 107 20.71 -1.31 -11.15
C MET A 107 21.31 -0.24 -12.08
N SER A 108 22.13 -0.65 -13.05
CA SER A 108 22.60 0.23 -14.12
C SER A 108 21.56 0.35 -15.24
N SER A 109 21.52 1.50 -15.92
CA SER A 109 20.80 1.66 -17.19
C SER A 109 21.54 1.03 -18.38
N CYS A 110 22.80 0.64 -18.18
CA CYS A 110 23.65 0.00 -19.18
C CYS A 110 23.91 -1.46 -18.79
N ARG A 111 24.34 -2.32 -19.73
CA ARG A 111 24.72 -3.72 -19.44
C ARG A 111 25.96 -3.87 -18.53
N SER A 112 26.55 -2.78 -18.07
CA SER A 112 27.72 -2.72 -17.18
C SER A 112 27.63 -1.53 -16.21
N SER A 113 28.53 -1.45 -15.23
CA SER A 113 28.77 -0.20 -14.50
C SER A 113 29.13 0.93 -15.49
N SER A 114 28.70 2.17 -15.23
CA SER A 114 29.00 3.30 -16.12
C SER A 114 30.51 3.43 -16.40
N PRO A 115 30.92 3.64 -17.67
CA PRO A 115 32.34 3.79 -18.00
C PRO A 115 32.97 5.03 -17.36
N HIS A 116 32.16 6.03 -16.98
CA HIS A 116 32.59 7.32 -16.44
C HIS A 116 32.62 7.38 -14.89
N VAL A 117 32.52 6.24 -14.20
CA VAL A 117 32.62 6.23 -12.74
C VAL A 117 34.05 6.58 -12.32
N ASP A 118 34.19 7.62 -11.50
CA ASP A 118 35.45 8.08 -10.90
C ASP A 118 36.15 6.90 -10.18
N ILE A 119 37.48 6.81 -10.33
CA ILE A 119 38.29 5.75 -9.74
C ILE A 119 38.11 5.67 -8.22
N THR A 120 37.91 6.82 -7.56
CA THR A 120 37.66 6.96 -6.12
C THR A 120 36.34 6.29 -5.73
N ILE A 121 35.31 6.40 -6.59
CA ILE A 121 34.01 5.74 -6.39
C ILE A 121 34.14 4.24 -6.60
N LYS A 122 34.97 3.78 -7.56
CA LYS A 122 35.23 2.35 -7.79
C LYS A 122 35.99 1.71 -6.62
N GLN A 123 36.85 2.48 -5.96
CA GLN A 123 37.72 2.01 -4.89
C GLN A 123 36.95 1.60 -3.63
N ILE A 124 35.83 2.26 -3.31
CA ILE A 124 35.06 1.98 -2.08
C ILE A 124 34.44 0.57 -2.10
N PRO A 125 33.69 0.14 -3.13
CA PRO A 125 33.18 -1.24 -3.20
C PRO A 125 34.30 -2.30 -3.26
N TYR A 126 35.45 -1.95 -3.84
CA TYR A 126 36.62 -2.82 -3.85
C TYR A 126 37.21 -3.02 -2.45
N GLU A 127 37.45 -1.93 -1.71
CA GLU A 127 37.90 -2.00 -0.31
C GLU A 127 36.90 -2.74 0.57
N PHE A 128 35.60 -2.55 0.33
CA PHE A 128 34.56 -3.29 1.02
C PHE A 128 34.68 -4.79 0.77
N GLU A 129 34.88 -5.21 -0.49
CA GLU A 129 35.06 -6.62 -0.83
C GLU A 129 36.30 -7.21 -0.14
N VAL A 130 37.41 -6.48 -0.11
CA VAL A 130 38.64 -6.92 0.58
C VAL A 130 38.39 -7.12 2.08
N GLN A 131 37.79 -6.13 2.75
CA GLN A 131 37.49 -6.22 4.19
C GLN A 131 36.43 -7.28 4.49
N GLN A 132 35.42 -7.43 3.61
CA GLN A 132 34.39 -8.47 3.70
C GLN A 132 35.02 -9.86 3.63
N ASN A 133 35.93 -10.08 2.68
CA ASN A 133 36.63 -11.36 2.52
C ASN A 133 37.48 -11.67 3.75
N ASP A 134 38.28 -10.74 4.24
CA ASP A 134 39.08 -10.93 5.46
C ASP A 134 38.19 -11.25 6.69
N TYR A 135 37.09 -10.52 6.86
CA TYR A 135 36.13 -10.79 7.94
C TYR A 135 35.55 -12.20 7.86
N VAL A 136 35.13 -12.63 6.66
CA VAL A 136 34.57 -13.96 6.44
C VAL A 136 35.62 -15.04 6.70
N HIS A 137 36.84 -14.86 6.21
CA HIS A 137 37.94 -15.80 6.45
C HIS A 137 38.20 -15.97 7.95
N ARG A 138 38.28 -14.87 8.70
CA ARG A 138 38.46 -14.89 10.17
C ARG A 138 37.30 -15.59 10.90
N LYS A 139 36.07 -15.39 10.44
CA LYS A 139 34.86 -16.01 11.03
C LYS A 139 34.51 -17.38 10.46
N ARG A 140 35.28 -17.89 9.49
CA ARG A 140 35.07 -19.17 8.78
C ARG A 140 33.67 -19.29 8.14
N TYR A 141 33.12 -18.21 7.59
CA TYR A 141 31.87 -18.31 6.82
C TYR A 141 32.12 -18.93 5.42
N ARG A 142 31.09 -19.56 4.84
CA ARG A 142 31.16 -20.10 3.48
C ARG A 142 31.16 -18.97 2.45
N LYS A 143 31.96 -19.13 1.39
CA LYS A 143 32.09 -18.14 0.30
C LYS A 143 30.76 -17.74 -0.32
N SER A 144 29.86 -18.71 -0.53
CA SER A 144 28.53 -18.48 -1.09
C SER A 144 27.58 -17.66 -0.20
N LYS A 145 27.95 -17.34 1.04
CA LYS A 145 27.13 -16.56 1.98
C LYS A 145 27.70 -15.20 2.33
N HIS A 146 28.79 -14.75 1.68
CA HIS A 146 29.42 -13.46 1.97
C HIS A 146 28.41 -12.31 1.93
N ASP A 147 27.56 -12.27 0.92
CA ASP A 147 26.66 -11.13 0.69
C ASP A 147 25.37 -11.19 1.52
N SER A 148 25.11 -12.32 2.19
CA SER A 148 23.86 -12.57 2.93
C SER A 148 24.11 -12.88 4.41
N ILE A 149 25.21 -12.38 4.98
CA ILE A 149 25.50 -12.55 6.40
C ILE A 149 24.45 -11.78 7.22
N PRO A 150 23.66 -12.45 8.07
CA PRO A 150 22.65 -11.80 8.89
C PRO A 150 23.28 -10.75 9.82
N ARG A 151 22.59 -9.63 10.04
CA ARG A 151 23.06 -8.51 10.88
C ARG A 151 23.56 -8.95 12.27
N GLU A 152 22.85 -9.86 12.91
CA GLU A 152 23.17 -10.43 14.23
C GLU A 152 24.52 -11.18 14.26
N LYS A 153 24.97 -11.68 13.11
CA LYS A 153 26.22 -12.44 12.97
C LYS A 153 27.41 -11.58 12.54
N ARG A 154 27.18 -10.30 12.24
CA ARG A 154 28.21 -9.36 11.81
C ARG A 154 28.39 -8.18 12.76
N THR A 155 28.08 -8.37 14.05
CA THR A 155 28.23 -7.34 15.09
C THR A 155 29.64 -6.76 15.19
N SER A 156 30.67 -7.54 14.85
CA SER A 156 32.07 -7.08 14.80
C SER A 156 32.52 -6.53 13.44
N PHE A 157 31.68 -6.56 12.41
CA PHE A 157 32.03 -6.04 11.09
C PHE A 157 31.57 -4.59 10.96
N ILE A 158 32.53 -3.66 10.94
CA ILE A 158 32.31 -2.27 10.62
C ILE A 158 33.26 -1.96 9.47
N PHE A 159 32.70 -1.71 8.29
CA PHE A 159 33.51 -1.30 7.15
C PHE A 159 34.07 0.10 7.40
N LYS A 160 35.36 0.26 7.15
CA LYS A 160 36.09 1.52 7.29
C LYS A 160 36.84 1.78 6.00
N PRO A 161 36.30 2.60 5.08
CA PRO A 161 37.02 2.91 3.85
C PRO A 161 38.31 3.65 4.19
N THR A 162 39.38 3.40 3.45
CA THR A 162 40.61 4.19 3.52
C THR A 162 40.58 5.40 2.59
N VAL A 163 39.70 5.36 1.58
CA VAL A 163 39.55 6.40 0.56
C VAL A 163 38.36 7.31 0.88
N CYS A 164 38.56 8.60 0.68
CA CYS A 164 37.59 9.65 0.99
C CYS A 164 37.16 10.38 -0.29
N LEU A 165 35.88 10.32 -0.67
CA LEU A 165 35.36 11.13 -1.78
C LEU A 165 35.31 12.63 -1.46
N ALA A 166 35.54 13.07 -0.22
CA ALA A 166 35.63 14.51 0.05
C ALA A 166 36.78 15.18 -0.70
N SER A 167 37.81 14.42 -1.12
CA SER A 167 38.88 14.94 -1.98
C SER A 167 38.44 15.18 -3.43
N SER A 168 37.30 14.64 -3.88
CA SER A 168 36.76 14.86 -5.23
C SER A 168 35.82 16.07 -5.32
N ASN A 169 35.58 16.81 -4.21
CA ASN A 169 34.71 18.00 -4.17
C ASN A 169 33.24 17.79 -4.62
N THR A 170 32.76 16.55 -4.75
CA THR A 170 31.44 16.27 -5.37
C THR A 170 30.27 16.32 -4.38
N SER A 171 29.09 16.68 -4.90
CA SER A 171 27.82 16.69 -4.14
C SER A 171 27.09 15.33 -4.11
N ASP A 172 27.72 14.25 -4.60
CA ASP A 172 27.17 12.88 -4.75
C ASP A 172 26.55 12.29 -3.48
N CYS A 173 26.98 12.74 -2.31
CA CYS A 173 26.42 12.32 -1.04
C CYS A 173 24.97 12.80 -0.84
N PHE A 174 24.62 14.02 -1.28
CA PHE A 174 23.29 14.59 -1.11
C PHE A 174 22.28 13.92 -2.05
N LYS A 175 22.69 13.73 -3.31
CA LYS A 175 21.86 13.20 -4.40
C LYS A 175 21.34 11.77 -4.16
N ARG A 176 21.76 11.08 -3.10
CA ARG A 176 21.37 9.69 -2.78
C ARG A 176 20.53 9.55 -1.50
N LEU A 177 20.22 10.64 -0.80
CA LEU A 177 19.60 10.55 0.54
C LEU A 177 18.10 10.34 0.54
N LEU A 178 17.40 10.77 -0.51
CA LEU A 178 15.93 10.68 -0.59
C LEU A 178 15.38 9.31 -0.20
N PRO A 179 15.90 8.15 -0.69
CA PRO A 179 15.33 6.86 -0.36
C PRO A 179 15.29 6.61 1.16
N ILE A 180 16.36 6.99 1.85
CA ILE A 180 16.49 6.82 3.30
C ILE A 180 15.53 7.75 4.01
N VAL A 181 15.52 9.03 3.62
CA VAL A 181 14.66 10.03 4.27
C VAL A 181 13.19 9.67 4.09
N ALA A 182 12.78 9.32 2.87
CA ALA A 182 11.40 8.93 2.55
C ALA A 182 10.98 7.62 3.23
N PHE A 183 11.90 6.69 3.50
CA PHE A 183 11.57 5.46 4.23
C PHE A 183 11.31 5.73 5.73
N PHE A 184 12.08 6.64 6.33
CA PHE A 184 12.05 6.91 7.78
C PHE A 184 11.34 8.20 8.17
N TYR A 185 10.74 8.93 7.22
CA TYR A 185 10.28 10.31 7.43
C TYR A 185 9.37 10.45 8.65
N HIS A 186 8.43 9.52 8.87
CA HIS A 186 7.55 9.52 10.04
C HIS A 186 8.25 9.55 11.40
N TYR A 187 9.56 9.26 11.45
CA TYR A 187 10.38 9.39 12.63
C TYR A 187 11.68 10.16 12.29
N PRO A 188 11.64 11.52 12.31
CA PRO A 188 12.75 12.37 11.90
C PRO A 188 14.13 12.01 12.47
N PRO A 189 14.28 11.60 13.75
CA PRO A 189 15.58 11.19 14.28
C PRO A 189 16.24 10.05 13.53
N ASP A 190 15.47 9.05 13.09
CA ASP A 190 16.02 7.92 12.36
C ASP A 190 16.31 8.30 10.91
N ALA A 191 15.45 9.10 10.28
CA ALA A 191 15.68 9.61 8.94
C ALA A 191 17.00 10.39 8.85
N ILE A 192 17.20 11.34 9.77
CA ILE A 192 18.42 12.17 9.83
C ILE A 192 19.64 11.33 10.21
N LYS A 193 19.52 10.45 11.20
CA LYS A 193 20.62 9.56 11.62
C LYS A 193 21.07 8.66 10.48
N TYR A 194 20.15 7.94 9.84
CA TYR A 194 20.49 6.99 8.79
C TYR A 194 20.95 7.69 7.50
N ALA A 195 20.50 8.92 7.24
CA ALA A 195 21.07 9.74 6.17
C ALA A 195 22.55 10.05 6.43
N GLY A 196 22.91 10.42 7.68
CA GLY A 196 24.30 10.60 8.10
C GLY A 196 25.13 9.31 8.01
N GLU A 197 24.59 8.18 8.47
CA GLU A 197 25.26 6.87 8.39
C GLU A 197 25.49 6.45 6.93
N SER A 198 24.53 6.66 6.03
CA SER A 198 24.72 6.36 4.60
C SER A 198 25.65 7.34 3.89
N ALA A 199 25.74 8.59 4.34
CA ALA A 199 26.73 9.53 3.84
C ALA A 199 28.16 9.11 4.24
N SER A 200 28.33 8.56 5.44
CA SER A 200 29.64 8.07 5.91
C SER A 200 30.22 6.99 4.99
N ILE A 201 29.36 6.33 4.21
CA ILE A 201 29.76 5.24 3.32
C ILE A 201 30.75 5.68 2.24
N LEU A 202 30.52 6.86 1.68
CA LEU A 202 31.31 7.39 0.57
C LEU A 202 32.42 8.35 1.01
N ASN A 203 32.30 8.91 2.21
CA ASN A 203 33.05 10.13 2.58
C ASN A 203 34.14 9.91 3.64
N ASN A 204 34.49 8.65 3.93
CA ASN A 204 35.45 8.30 4.99
C ASN A 204 35.22 9.04 6.32
N GLY A 205 33.95 9.29 6.67
CA GLY A 205 33.65 9.98 7.92
C GLY A 205 33.96 11.48 7.98
N ASP A 206 34.04 12.24 6.86
CA ASP A 206 34.11 13.71 6.95
C ASP A 206 32.87 14.25 7.69
N ASP A 207 33.10 14.72 8.91
CA ASP A 207 32.07 15.24 9.81
C ASP A 207 31.27 16.39 9.19
N ARG A 208 31.89 17.22 8.33
CA ARG A 208 31.20 18.30 7.62
C ARG A 208 30.17 17.76 6.66
N GLN A 209 30.55 16.77 5.86
CA GLN A 209 29.70 16.21 4.83
C GLN A 209 28.58 15.35 5.44
N ILE A 210 28.90 14.60 6.51
CA ILE A 210 27.88 13.91 7.31
C ILE A 210 26.91 14.91 7.92
N ALA A 211 27.40 15.99 8.54
CA ALA A 211 26.55 17.05 9.10
C ALA A 211 25.68 17.71 8.02
N ALA A 212 26.24 18.00 6.85
CA ALA A 212 25.48 18.59 5.75
C ALA A 212 24.38 17.63 5.25
N CYS A 213 24.68 16.33 5.14
CA CYS A 213 23.69 15.32 4.76
C CYS A 213 22.57 15.20 5.79
N ARG A 214 22.90 15.30 7.09
CA ARG A 214 21.92 15.33 8.18
C ARG A 214 21.03 16.57 8.10
N TYR A 215 21.63 17.74 7.85
CA TYR A 215 20.89 18.98 7.71
C TYR A 215 19.92 18.93 6.51
N TYR A 216 20.45 18.54 5.35
CA TYR A 216 19.66 18.40 4.13
C TYR A 216 18.57 17.33 4.25
N ALA A 217 18.83 16.22 4.94
CA ALA A 217 17.81 15.25 5.30
C ALA A 217 16.71 15.86 6.17
N GLY A 218 17.07 16.71 7.13
CA GLY A 218 16.10 17.47 7.94
C GLY A 218 15.19 18.36 7.09
N LEU A 219 15.74 19.04 6.08
CA LEU A 219 14.94 19.84 5.14
C LEU A 219 13.96 18.97 4.34
N ILE A 220 14.42 17.84 3.79
CA ILE A 220 13.55 16.89 3.08
C ILE A 220 12.46 16.36 4.02
N VAL A 221 12.80 16.01 5.27
CA VAL A 221 11.82 15.61 6.29
C VAL A 221 10.78 16.71 6.48
N GLY A 222 11.20 17.98 6.62
CA GLY A 222 10.28 19.11 6.77
C GLY A 222 9.29 19.20 5.60
N VAL A 223 9.76 19.04 4.36
CA VAL A 223 8.90 19.01 3.16
C VAL A 223 7.88 17.86 3.25
N LEU A 224 8.32 16.66 3.63
CA LEU A 224 7.43 15.49 3.77
C LEU A 224 6.42 15.66 4.94
N HIS A 225 6.70 16.54 5.90
CA HIS A 225 5.77 16.94 6.97
C HIS A 225 4.90 18.14 6.59
N GLY A 226 4.97 18.61 5.33
CA GLY A 226 4.13 19.69 4.83
C GLY A 226 4.61 21.10 5.18
N TYR A 227 5.88 21.26 5.56
CA TYR A 227 6.44 22.59 5.80
C TYR A 227 6.52 23.36 4.47
N ASN A 228 6.19 24.65 4.52
CA ASN A 228 6.35 25.55 3.39
C ASN A 228 7.81 26.05 3.27
N LYS A 229 8.13 26.73 2.18
CA LYS A 229 9.49 27.27 1.93
C LYS A 229 9.97 28.21 3.02
N GLU A 230 9.11 29.10 3.52
CA GLU A 230 9.48 30.06 4.56
C GLU A 230 9.89 29.36 5.85
N GLN A 231 9.18 28.30 6.23
CA GLN A 231 9.49 27.47 7.40
C GLN A 231 10.80 26.69 7.22
N LEU A 232 11.06 26.18 6.01
CA LEU A 232 12.28 25.42 5.70
C LEU A 232 13.53 26.30 5.64
N LEU A 233 13.38 27.54 5.16
CA LEU A 233 14.45 28.51 5.00
C LEU A 233 14.59 29.46 6.20
N ASP A 234 13.81 29.26 7.27
CA ASP A 234 13.97 29.99 8.52
C ASP A 234 15.34 29.67 9.12
N THR A 235 16.13 30.71 9.39
CA THR A 235 17.42 30.60 10.09
C THR A 235 17.35 29.84 11.42
N LYS A 236 16.17 29.80 12.05
CA LYS A 236 15.92 29.06 13.31
C LYS A 236 15.43 27.64 13.09
N PHE A 237 15.28 27.17 11.84
CA PHE A 237 14.79 25.82 11.53
C PHE A 237 15.61 24.75 12.24
N TYR A 238 16.94 24.85 12.16
CA TYR A 238 17.85 23.90 12.80
C TYR A 238 17.71 23.92 14.32
N ASP A 239 17.74 25.10 14.95
CA ASP A 239 17.63 25.25 16.40
C ASP A 239 16.30 24.74 16.95
N LYS A 240 15.20 25.03 16.24
CA LYS A 240 13.84 24.55 16.59
C LYS A 240 13.75 23.02 16.61
N HIS A 241 14.56 22.34 15.81
CA HIS A 241 14.51 20.90 15.63
C HIS A 241 15.71 20.14 16.22
N LEU A 242 16.66 20.87 16.84
CA LEU A 242 17.88 20.31 17.43
C LEU A 242 17.58 19.16 18.41
N LEU A 243 16.65 19.38 19.34
CA LEU A 243 16.30 18.38 20.36
C LEU A 243 15.54 17.20 19.75
N GLU A 244 14.45 17.49 19.05
CA GLU A 244 13.48 16.47 18.65
C GLU A 244 13.88 15.69 17.40
N TRP A 245 14.52 16.32 16.42
CA TRP A 245 14.87 15.68 15.15
C TRP A 245 16.35 15.33 15.07
N PHE A 246 17.23 16.21 15.55
CA PHE A 246 18.67 15.96 15.54
C PHE A 246 19.17 15.22 16.79
N ASN A 247 18.27 14.85 17.72
CA ASN A 247 18.58 14.14 18.96
C ASN A 247 19.66 14.86 19.79
N ASN A 248 19.59 16.19 19.84
CA ASN A 248 20.54 17.09 20.49
C ASN A 248 22.00 16.95 20.00
N GLN A 249 22.21 16.36 18.82
CA GLN A 249 23.54 16.28 18.22
C GLN A 249 23.78 17.51 17.35
N LYS A 250 24.78 18.30 17.76
CA LYS A 250 25.19 19.51 17.04
C LYS A 250 25.77 19.15 15.67
N LEU A 251 25.49 20.01 14.69
CA LEU A 251 26.07 19.91 13.35
C LEU A 251 27.50 20.45 13.39
N HIS A 252 28.26 20.16 12.34
CA HIS A 252 29.56 20.79 12.16
C HIS A 252 29.37 22.31 12.00
N LYS A 253 30.26 23.13 12.58
CA LYS A 253 30.17 24.60 12.61
C LYS A 253 29.95 25.23 11.23
N ASP A 254 30.59 24.69 10.20
CA ASP A 254 30.43 25.20 8.83
C ASP A 254 29.06 24.90 8.21
N VAL A 255 28.36 23.86 8.70
CA VAL A 255 26.98 23.55 8.30
C VAL A 255 26.00 24.38 9.12
N GLU A 256 26.29 24.65 10.39
CA GLU A 256 25.50 25.59 11.21
C GLU A 256 25.49 26.99 10.58
N LYS A 257 26.63 27.45 10.03
CA LYS A 257 26.68 28.69 9.24
C LYS A 257 25.67 28.69 8.11
N ILE A 258 25.62 27.62 7.31
CA ILE A 258 24.66 27.50 6.19
C ILE A 258 23.22 27.48 6.70
N ALA A 259 22.94 26.77 7.79
CA ALA A 259 21.62 26.74 8.39
C ALA A 259 21.16 28.13 8.87
N ASN A 260 22.10 28.96 9.31
CA ASN A 260 21.85 30.35 9.72
C ASN A 260 21.86 31.36 8.54
N GLY A 261 22.14 30.91 7.32
CA GLY A 261 22.21 31.76 6.12
C GLY A 261 23.57 32.44 5.89
N ASP A 262 24.61 32.08 6.64
CA ASP A 262 25.96 32.63 6.50
C ASP A 262 26.73 32.01 5.32
N GLN A 263 27.80 32.69 4.90
CA GLN A 263 28.67 32.23 3.81
C GLN A 263 29.55 31.05 4.23
N CYS A 264 29.76 30.12 3.30
CA CYS A 264 30.69 29.00 3.45
C CYS A 264 31.48 28.79 2.15
N HIS A 265 32.81 28.67 2.26
CA HIS A 265 33.72 28.58 1.10
C HIS A 265 34.13 27.14 0.75
N HIS A 266 33.55 26.14 1.41
CA HIS A 266 33.77 24.74 1.03
C HIS A 266 32.86 24.34 -0.14
N HIS A 267 33.44 23.78 -1.21
CA HIS A 267 32.75 23.55 -2.50
C HIS A 267 31.36 22.89 -2.38
N TYR A 268 31.24 21.71 -1.75
CA TYR A 268 29.95 21.02 -1.63
C TYR A 268 28.97 21.71 -0.66
N LEU A 269 29.48 22.42 0.35
CA LEU A 269 28.69 23.25 1.26
C LEU A 269 28.15 24.49 0.53
N GLN A 270 28.97 25.05 -0.36
CA GLN A 270 28.58 26.14 -1.24
C GLN A 270 27.50 25.70 -2.22
N SER A 271 27.60 24.50 -2.82
CA SER A 271 26.53 23.94 -3.66
C SER A 271 25.21 23.80 -2.90
N LEU A 272 25.23 23.31 -1.65
CA LEU A 272 24.03 23.23 -0.82
C LEU A 272 23.45 24.63 -0.54
N LYS A 273 24.27 25.59 -0.14
CA LYS A 273 23.82 26.97 0.12
C LYS A 273 23.19 27.60 -1.12
N LEU A 274 23.85 27.49 -2.27
CA LEU A 274 23.36 28.06 -3.53
C LEU A 274 22.08 27.35 -4.01
N ALA A 275 21.94 26.05 -3.74
CA ALA A 275 20.72 25.31 -4.04
C ALA A 275 19.54 25.83 -3.19
N LEU A 276 19.77 26.15 -1.92
CA LEU A 276 18.76 26.77 -1.05
C LEU A 276 18.41 28.20 -1.49
N GLU A 277 19.37 28.95 -2.04
CA GLU A 277 19.14 30.27 -2.61
C GLU A 277 18.28 30.20 -3.89
N ALA A 278 18.57 29.25 -4.79
CA ALA A 278 17.71 28.98 -5.94
C ALA A 278 16.32 28.51 -5.50
N PHE A 279 16.23 27.65 -4.48
CA PHE A 279 14.96 27.18 -3.90
C PHE A 279 14.09 28.30 -3.31
N LYS A 280 14.72 29.35 -2.79
CA LYS A 280 14.03 30.54 -2.33
C LYS A 280 13.42 31.35 -3.48
N ASN A 281 14.10 31.39 -4.62
CA ASN A 281 13.84 32.32 -5.73
C ASN A 281 13.21 31.66 -6.97
N ASP A 282 12.89 30.37 -6.92
CA ASP A 282 12.37 29.60 -8.05
C ASP A 282 10.91 29.93 -8.44
N GLU A 283 10.24 30.83 -7.71
CA GLU A 283 8.84 31.27 -7.94
C GLU A 283 7.81 30.11 -8.04
N ASN A 284 8.10 28.96 -7.41
CA ASN A 284 7.32 27.72 -7.53
C ASN A 284 7.34 27.06 -8.93
N ASP A 285 8.33 27.41 -9.75
CA ASP A 285 8.63 26.76 -11.01
C ASP A 285 9.97 26.01 -10.89
N ILE A 286 9.88 24.67 -10.89
CA ILE A 286 11.06 23.83 -10.72
C ILE A 286 12.11 24.07 -11.80
N GLU A 287 11.69 24.40 -13.02
CA GLU A 287 12.60 24.62 -14.12
C GLU A 287 13.33 25.96 -14.01
N GLN A 288 12.62 27.03 -13.62
CA GLN A 288 13.24 28.33 -13.39
C GLN A 288 14.30 28.22 -12.30
N GLY A 289 13.99 27.59 -11.17
CA GLY A 289 15.00 27.39 -10.13
C GLY A 289 16.12 26.45 -10.56
N TYR A 290 15.88 25.47 -11.46
CA TYR A 290 16.94 24.63 -12.02
C TYR A 290 17.92 25.46 -12.85
N ILE A 291 17.40 26.34 -13.72
CA ILE A 291 18.19 27.25 -14.54
C ILE A 291 19.00 28.18 -13.64
N GLN A 292 18.35 28.79 -12.64
CA GLN A 292 19.03 29.67 -11.68
C GLN A 292 20.13 28.93 -10.91
N ALA A 293 19.84 27.75 -10.35
CA ALA A 293 20.78 26.92 -9.61
C ALA A 293 22.00 26.56 -10.47
N LYS A 294 21.77 26.21 -11.74
CA LYS A 294 22.83 25.91 -12.71
C LYS A 294 23.69 27.13 -13.03
N ILE A 295 23.09 28.32 -13.17
CA ILE A 295 23.82 29.58 -13.42
C ILE A 295 24.71 29.95 -12.23
N ILE A 296 24.19 29.89 -11.01
CA ILE A 296 24.91 30.39 -9.83
C ILE A 296 25.92 29.39 -9.25
N GLY A 297 25.70 28.08 -9.46
CA GLY A 297 26.48 27.04 -8.78
C GLY A 297 26.71 25.75 -9.57
N GLY A 298 26.40 25.72 -10.86
CA GLY A 298 26.66 24.58 -11.73
C GLY A 298 25.78 23.35 -11.49
N ASP A 299 26.18 22.22 -12.06
CA ASP A 299 25.37 21.00 -12.12
C ASP A 299 25.11 20.36 -10.76
N ASP A 300 26.08 20.42 -9.84
CA ASP A 300 25.94 19.91 -8.47
C ASP A 300 24.87 20.69 -7.68
N THR A 301 24.89 22.01 -7.79
CA THR A 301 23.90 22.90 -7.16
C THR A 301 22.52 22.64 -7.74
N ALA A 302 22.42 22.51 -9.07
CA ALA A 302 21.18 22.21 -9.77
C ALA A 302 20.57 20.87 -9.34
N ALA A 303 21.38 19.83 -9.19
CA ALA A 303 20.94 18.51 -8.75
C ALA A 303 20.42 18.52 -7.29
N VAL A 304 21.12 19.21 -6.38
CA VAL A 304 20.67 19.37 -4.98
C VAL A 304 19.35 20.14 -4.92
N TYR A 305 19.25 21.24 -5.68
CA TYR A 305 18.01 22.03 -5.75
C TYR A 305 16.85 21.19 -6.29
N VAL A 306 17.00 20.53 -7.44
CA VAL A 306 15.93 19.77 -8.09
C VAL A 306 15.48 18.59 -7.22
N GLN A 307 16.40 17.98 -6.48
CA GLN A 307 16.04 16.90 -5.57
C GLN A 307 15.10 17.41 -4.46
N LEU A 308 15.38 18.55 -3.83
CA LEU A 308 14.52 19.14 -2.79
C LEU A 308 13.20 19.69 -3.37
N ALA A 309 13.30 20.46 -4.47
CA ALA A 309 12.16 21.02 -5.17
C ALA A 309 11.22 19.92 -5.72
N GLY A 310 11.78 18.81 -6.20
CA GLY A 310 11.03 17.64 -6.64
C GLY A 310 10.22 16.99 -5.52
N VAL A 311 10.72 17.00 -4.27
CA VAL A 311 9.92 16.58 -3.11
C VAL A 311 8.84 17.63 -2.79
N LEU A 312 9.14 18.93 -2.89
CA LEU A 312 8.16 19.97 -2.55
C LEU A 312 6.98 19.99 -3.52
N TYR A 313 7.27 20.07 -4.82
CA TYR A 313 6.26 20.19 -5.87
C TYR A 313 5.65 18.83 -6.24
N GLY A 314 6.44 17.76 -6.13
CA GLY A 314 6.05 16.42 -6.54
C GLY A 314 5.96 16.26 -8.07
N TYR A 315 5.84 15.01 -8.50
CA TYR A 315 5.86 14.64 -9.92
C TYR A 315 4.70 15.24 -10.73
N ALA A 316 3.49 15.29 -10.17
CA ALA A 316 2.31 15.81 -10.84
C ALA A 316 2.48 17.26 -11.33
N ASN A 317 3.15 18.09 -10.52
CA ASN A 317 3.37 19.52 -10.78
C ASN A 317 4.65 19.80 -11.56
N MET A 318 5.37 18.77 -12.03
CA MET A 318 6.54 18.98 -12.89
C MET A 318 6.14 19.47 -14.30
N PRO A 319 7.02 20.24 -14.97
CA PRO A 319 6.82 20.72 -16.34
C PRO A 319 6.49 19.56 -17.28
N GLN A 320 5.54 19.77 -18.19
CA GLN A 320 5.12 18.71 -19.12
C GLN A 320 6.27 18.24 -20.01
N LYS A 321 7.16 19.15 -20.43
CA LYS A 321 8.37 18.78 -21.19
C LYS A 321 9.28 17.82 -20.42
N TRP A 322 9.43 17.98 -19.11
CA TRP A 322 10.22 17.07 -18.28
C TRP A 322 9.55 15.71 -18.15
N LYS A 323 8.22 15.70 -17.99
CA LYS A 323 7.43 14.44 -17.94
C LYS A 323 7.45 13.67 -19.27
N ASN A 324 7.67 14.36 -20.39
CA ASN A 324 7.74 13.79 -21.73
C ASN A 324 9.16 13.28 -22.09
N ILE A 325 10.19 13.54 -21.28
CA ILE A 325 11.53 12.97 -21.50
C ILE A 325 11.46 11.46 -21.30
N ASN A 326 12.00 10.70 -22.26
CA ASN A 326 12.01 9.25 -22.21
C ASN A 326 13.07 8.76 -21.21
N ILE A 327 12.62 8.25 -20.06
CA ILE A 327 13.48 7.72 -19.01
C ILE A 327 13.52 6.19 -19.10
N TYR A 328 14.74 5.63 -19.14
CA TYR A 328 14.94 4.19 -19.10
C TYR A 328 14.24 3.56 -17.88
N ALA A 329 13.56 2.42 -18.05
CA ALA A 329 12.90 1.70 -16.96
C ALA A 329 12.00 2.59 -16.05
N GLN A 330 11.31 3.57 -16.66
CA GLN A 330 10.44 4.52 -15.96
C GLN A 330 9.42 3.83 -15.04
N ASP A 331 8.80 2.74 -15.50
CA ASP A 331 7.80 1.99 -14.73
C ASP A 331 8.41 1.20 -13.57
N PHE A 332 9.67 0.80 -13.69
CA PHE A 332 10.42 0.22 -12.59
C PHE A 332 10.68 1.26 -11.49
N ILE A 333 11.06 2.49 -11.85
CA ILE A 333 11.25 3.59 -10.90
C ILE A 333 9.93 3.93 -10.20
N LYS A 334 8.82 4.05 -10.95
CA LYS A 334 7.47 4.20 -10.37
C LYS A 334 7.18 3.10 -9.37
N SER A 335 7.51 1.86 -9.73
CA SER A 335 7.27 0.71 -8.87
C SER A 335 8.08 0.79 -7.57
N LEU A 336 9.36 1.16 -7.67
CA LEU A 336 10.22 1.32 -6.51
C LEU A 336 9.81 2.46 -5.59
N SER A 337 9.42 3.61 -6.14
CA SER A 337 8.89 4.73 -5.35
C SER A 337 7.69 4.29 -4.53
N GLY A 338 6.82 3.46 -5.13
CA GLY A 338 5.69 2.90 -4.43
C GLY A 338 6.12 1.98 -3.28
N TRP A 339 6.92 0.97 -3.58
CA TRP A 339 7.41 0.03 -2.56
C TRP A 339 8.13 0.71 -1.41
N LEU A 340 8.90 1.77 -1.68
CA LEU A 340 9.61 2.53 -0.68
C LEU A 340 8.66 3.20 0.32
N ASP A 341 7.64 3.90 -0.16
CA ASP A 341 6.60 4.51 0.69
C ASP A 341 5.86 3.44 1.51
N CYS A 342 5.47 2.33 0.88
CA CYS A 342 4.78 1.22 1.54
C CYS A 342 5.58 0.61 2.70
N GLU A 343 6.84 0.25 2.45
CA GLU A 343 7.68 -0.41 3.46
C GLU A 343 8.11 0.58 4.55
N GLY A 344 8.28 1.87 4.23
CA GLY A 344 8.49 2.93 5.23
C GLY A 344 7.30 3.09 6.18
N ASN A 345 6.07 3.11 5.64
CA ASN A 345 4.84 3.10 6.45
C ASN A 345 4.74 1.86 7.35
N GLN A 346 5.07 0.67 6.83
CA GLN A 346 5.08 -0.57 7.62
C GLN A 346 6.12 -0.52 8.74
N TRP A 347 7.34 -0.05 8.44
CA TRP A 347 8.39 0.14 9.42
C TRP A 347 7.95 1.06 10.56
N PHE A 348 7.30 2.18 10.25
CA PHE A 348 6.81 3.12 11.25
C PHE A 348 5.71 2.51 12.14
N LYS A 349 4.74 1.81 11.55
CA LYS A 349 3.70 1.08 12.30
C LYS A 349 4.29 0.08 13.29
N ILE A 350 5.35 -0.62 12.90
CA ILE A 350 6.08 -1.54 13.79
C ILE A 350 6.73 -0.73 14.92
N LYS A 351 7.44 0.36 14.58
CA LYS A 351 8.16 1.17 15.56
C LYS A 351 7.22 1.76 16.64
N GLN A 352 6.07 2.30 16.23
CA GLN A 352 5.05 2.82 17.15
C GLN A 352 4.50 1.75 18.11
N ARG A 353 4.37 0.50 17.66
CA ARG A 353 3.89 -0.60 18.52
C ARG A 353 4.89 -0.99 19.61
N PHE A 354 6.19 -0.97 19.29
CA PHE A 354 7.24 -1.44 20.20
C PHE A 354 7.79 -0.36 21.13
N PHE A 355 7.79 0.89 20.68
CA PHE A 355 8.27 2.03 21.45
C PHE A 355 7.07 2.96 21.68
N LYS A 356 6.72 3.25 22.94
CA LYS A 356 5.72 4.28 23.29
C LYS A 356 6.23 5.66 22.84
N ILE A 357 6.18 5.95 21.55
CA ILE A 357 6.58 7.23 20.97
C ILE A 357 5.57 8.28 21.48
N PRO A 358 6.01 9.40 22.05
CA PRO A 358 5.11 10.47 22.48
C PRO A 358 4.27 10.99 21.30
N ASP A 359 2.96 11.16 21.50
CA ASP A 359 1.99 11.60 20.47
C ASP A 359 2.35 12.93 19.78
N ARG A 360 3.27 13.73 20.34
CA ARG A 360 3.77 14.98 19.74
C ARG A 360 4.66 14.79 18.51
N LEU A 361 5.22 13.61 18.27
CA LEU A 361 6.10 13.32 17.13
C LEU A 361 5.39 12.55 16.00
N SER A 362 4.17 12.07 16.22
CA SER A 362 3.36 11.49 15.17
C SER A 362 2.53 12.59 14.51
N LEU A 363 2.71 12.78 13.19
CA LEU A 363 1.69 13.44 12.37
C LEU A 363 0.33 12.85 12.75
N SER A 364 -0.64 13.74 13.03
CA SER A 364 -2.04 13.39 13.14
C SER A 364 -2.35 12.43 12.01
N ALA A 365 -2.65 11.18 12.38
CA ALA A 365 -3.32 10.28 11.47
C ALA A 365 -4.46 11.08 10.86
N LEU A 366 -4.55 11.07 9.53
CA LEU A 366 -5.85 11.22 8.90
C LEU A 366 -6.74 10.19 9.59
N GLU A 367 -7.50 10.64 10.58
CA GLU A 367 -8.56 9.83 11.15
C GLU A 367 -9.37 9.39 9.94
N PRO A 368 -9.62 8.08 9.77
CA PRO A 368 -10.56 7.65 8.75
C PRO A 368 -11.87 8.38 9.03
N LYS A 369 -12.23 9.31 8.13
CA LYS A 369 -13.50 10.04 8.24
C LYS A 369 -14.61 9.00 8.41
N PRO A 370 -15.56 9.21 9.34
CA PRO A 370 -16.57 8.22 9.63
C PRO A 370 -17.36 7.87 8.36
N ILE A 371 -17.53 6.56 8.18
CA ILE A 371 -18.38 5.98 7.15
C ILE A 371 -19.82 6.34 7.53
N GLY A 372 -20.48 7.14 6.69
CA GLY A 372 -21.65 7.98 7.03
C GLY A 372 -22.88 7.32 7.66
N ASP A 373 -23.06 6.00 7.58
CA ASP A 373 -24.19 5.26 8.18
C ASP A 373 -23.76 4.04 9.02
N PHE A 374 -22.45 3.87 9.26
CA PHE A 374 -22.02 2.91 10.25
C PHE A 374 -22.47 3.42 11.60
N ILE A 375 -23.26 2.65 12.37
CA ILE A 375 -23.52 2.97 13.77
C ILE A 375 -22.14 3.15 14.41
N PRO A 376 -21.71 4.37 14.74
CA PRO A 376 -20.41 4.54 15.37
C PRO A 376 -20.54 3.86 16.74
N PRO A 377 -19.53 3.12 17.22
CA PRO A 377 -19.50 2.75 18.63
C PRO A 377 -19.62 4.08 19.40
N PHE A 378 -20.75 4.27 20.08
CA PHE A 378 -21.12 5.51 20.76
C PHE A 378 -19.91 6.13 21.45
N ASN A 379 -19.57 7.36 21.08
CA ASN A 379 -18.50 8.21 21.65
C ASN A 379 -17.41 7.42 22.39
N ILE A 380 -16.36 6.99 21.66
CA ILE A 380 -15.16 6.35 22.22
C ILE A 380 -14.42 7.36 23.12
N LEU A 381 -14.92 7.53 24.34
CA LEU A 381 -14.28 8.23 25.44
C LEU A 381 -13.97 7.30 26.61
N ASN A 382 -14.30 6.00 26.54
CA ASN A 382 -13.90 5.08 27.59
C ASN A 382 -13.49 3.68 27.10
N LYS A 383 -12.32 3.28 27.58
CA LYS A 383 -11.63 2.02 27.32
C LYS A 383 -12.44 0.83 27.88
N LYS A 384 -12.47 -0.29 27.13
CA LYS A 384 -12.87 -1.66 27.52
C LYS A 384 -14.38 -1.96 27.65
N ILE A 385 -15.15 -1.87 26.57
CA ILE A 385 -16.48 -2.51 26.51
C ILE A 385 -16.49 -3.49 25.34
N PHE A 386 -16.86 -4.75 25.60
CA PHE A 386 -16.90 -5.85 24.61
C PHE A 386 -18.30 -6.06 23.99
N SER A 387 -19.38 -5.58 24.64
CA SER A 387 -20.75 -5.53 24.10
C SER A 387 -21.60 -4.48 24.84
N TYR A 388 -22.51 -3.82 24.14
CA TYR A 388 -23.45 -2.82 24.69
C TYR A 388 -24.90 -3.27 24.46
N GLU A 389 -25.72 -3.29 25.51
CA GLU A 389 -27.14 -3.63 25.40
C GLU A 389 -27.96 -2.40 25.01
N ILE A 390 -28.68 -2.49 23.89
CA ILE A 390 -29.49 -1.38 23.36
C ILE A 390 -30.86 -1.44 24.01
N ASN A 391 -31.33 -0.29 24.50
CA ASN A 391 -32.60 -0.18 25.23
C ASN A 391 -33.46 0.95 24.66
N GLU A 392 -34.77 0.76 24.64
CA GLU A 392 -35.72 1.76 24.11
C GLU A 392 -35.62 3.11 24.81
N GLU A 393 -35.47 3.12 26.13
CA GLU A 393 -35.38 4.36 26.92
C GLU A 393 -34.06 5.12 26.71
N ARG A 394 -32.95 4.39 26.52
CA ARG A 394 -31.60 4.98 26.41
C ARG A 394 -31.23 5.35 24.98
N ASP A 395 -31.68 4.54 24.01
CA ASP A 395 -31.30 4.62 22.61
C ASP A 395 -32.53 4.65 21.67
N PRO A 396 -33.51 5.54 21.89
CA PRO A 396 -34.84 5.45 21.24
C PRO A 396 -34.78 5.49 19.71
N LYS A 397 -33.85 6.27 19.14
CA LYS A 397 -33.66 6.36 17.68
C LYS A 397 -33.09 5.06 17.11
N LEU A 398 -32.08 4.50 17.77
CA LEU A 398 -31.42 3.27 17.33
C LEU A 398 -32.35 2.06 17.53
N TRP A 399 -33.06 2.00 18.65
CA TRP A 399 -34.08 0.99 18.93
C TRP A 399 -35.16 0.97 17.85
N CYS A 400 -35.72 2.13 17.50
CA CYS A 400 -36.71 2.25 16.43
C CYS A 400 -36.16 1.76 15.08
N GLN A 401 -34.94 2.16 14.74
CA GLN A 401 -34.28 1.76 13.49
C GLN A 401 -34.03 0.24 13.43
N ILE A 402 -33.59 -0.37 14.53
CA ILE A 402 -33.38 -1.82 14.60
C ILE A 402 -34.70 -2.57 14.49
N ASN A 403 -35.77 -2.11 15.14
CA ASN A 403 -37.09 -2.71 15.01
C ASN A 403 -37.63 -2.63 13.56
N GLN A 404 -37.34 -1.55 12.84
CA GLN A 404 -37.64 -1.46 11.41
C GLN A 404 -36.84 -2.48 10.59
N TRP A 405 -35.57 -2.71 10.91
CA TRP A 405 -34.74 -3.70 10.23
C TRP A 405 -35.13 -5.15 10.54
N VAL A 406 -35.58 -5.42 11.77
CA VAL A 406 -36.07 -6.74 12.19
C VAL A 406 -37.43 -7.02 11.56
N GLY A 407 -38.32 -6.03 11.52
CA GLY A 407 -39.65 -6.18 10.94
C GLY A 407 -40.52 -7.23 11.67
N PRO A 408 -41.58 -7.75 11.02
CA PRO A 408 -42.48 -8.73 11.62
C PRO A 408 -41.82 -10.11 11.70
N LEU A 409 -41.72 -10.66 12.92
CA LEU A 409 -41.21 -12.00 13.20
C LEU A 409 -42.36 -13.02 13.33
N PRO A 410 -42.09 -14.33 13.18
CA PRO A 410 -43.10 -15.37 13.44
C PRO A 410 -43.53 -15.34 14.92
N LYS A 411 -44.77 -15.79 15.20
CA LYS A 411 -45.41 -15.64 16.53
C LYS A 411 -44.60 -16.24 17.68
N ASP A 412 -43.80 -17.26 17.40
CA ASP A 412 -42.99 -17.98 18.41
C ASP A 412 -41.65 -17.28 18.72
N PHE A 413 -41.30 -16.21 18.01
CA PHE A 413 -40.03 -15.49 18.17
C PHE A 413 -40.26 -14.15 18.86
N VAL A 414 -40.14 -14.15 20.19
CA VAL A 414 -40.24 -12.95 21.03
C VAL A 414 -38.84 -12.42 21.31
N VAL A 415 -38.56 -11.15 20.97
CA VAL A 415 -37.29 -10.50 21.26
C VAL A 415 -37.10 -10.41 22.79
N ASP A 416 -36.00 -10.99 23.27
CA ASP A 416 -35.54 -10.95 24.65
C ASP A 416 -34.70 -9.71 24.90
N LYS A 417 -33.67 -9.53 24.05
CA LYS A 417 -32.62 -8.53 24.24
C LYS A 417 -31.94 -8.19 22.92
N ILE A 418 -31.44 -6.96 22.80
CA ILE A 418 -30.65 -6.50 21.64
C ILE A 418 -29.28 -6.02 22.12
N GLU A 419 -28.21 -6.50 21.48
CA GLU A 419 -26.83 -6.09 21.78
C GLU A 419 -26.10 -5.57 20.55
N HIS A 420 -25.25 -4.58 20.77
CA HIS A 420 -24.24 -4.11 19.82
C HIS A 420 -22.85 -4.64 20.26
N PRO A 421 -22.38 -5.75 19.67
CA PRO A 421 -21.01 -6.23 19.90
C PRO A 421 -19.99 -5.30 19.23
N TYR A 422 -18.88 -5.02 19.91
CA TYR A 422 -17.76 -4.28 19.33
C TYR A 422 -16.43 -4.96 19.62
N ASP A 423 -15.73 -5.35 18.57
CA ASP A 423 -14.33 -5.77 18.64
C ASP A 423 -13.48 -4.83 17.77
N HIS A 424 -12.54 -4.14 18.42
CA HIS A 424 -11.70 -3.16 17.76
C HIS A 424 -10.81 -3.79 16.67
N SER A 425 -10.28 -4.99 16.93
CA SER A 425 -9.40 -5.68 15.98
C SER A 425 -10.17 -6.13 14.75
N ARG A 426 -11.39 -6.62 14.95
CA ARG A 426 -12.33 -7.00 13.88
C ARG A 426 -12.74 -5.79 13.05
N TYR A 427 -13.09 -4.69 13.71
CA TYR A 427 -13.46 -3.45 13.04
C TYR A 427 -12.31 -2.93 12.16
N GLN A 428 -11.08 -2.88 12.69
CA GLN A 428 -9.89 -2.49 11.93
C GLN A 428 -9.63 -3.45 10.75
N HIS A 429 -9.75 -4.76 10.98
CA HIS A 429 -9.60 -5.74 9.90
C HIS A 429 -10.65 -5.54 8.79
N PHE A 430 -11.89 -5.25 9.15
CA PHE A 430 -12.95 -4.99 8.19
C PHE A 430 -12.68 -3.72 7.36
N LEU A 431 -12.20 -2.65 8.00
CA LEU A 431 -11.73 -1.44 7.28
C LEU A 431 -10.56 -1.74 6.34
N ASP A 432 -9.63 -2.60 6.74
CA ASP A 432 -8.53 -3.05 5.89
C ASP A 432 -9.04 -3.85 4.68
N GLU A 433 -10.07 -4.68 4.84
CA GLU A 433 -10.69 -5.38 3.70
C GLU A 433 -11.43 -4.42 2.76
N ILE A 434 -12.13 -3.40 3.27
CA ILE A 434 -12.72 -2.34 2.43
C ILE A 434 -11.63 -1.73 1.53
N ASN A 435 -10.50 -1.34 2.11
CA ASN A 435 -9.38 -0.78 1.37
C ASN A 435 -8.88 -1.75 0.29
N LYS A 436 -8.75 -3.04 0.61
CA LYS A 436 -8.31 -4.07 -0.35
C LYS A 436 -9.30 -4.27 -1.49
N ILE A 437 -10.60 -4.26 -1.20
CA ILE A 437 -11.64 -4.46 -2.22
C ILE A 437 -11.74 -3.25 -3.15
N GLU A 438 -11.69 -2.01 -2.62
CA GLU A 438 -11.63 -0.79 -3.45
C GLU A 438 -10.45 -0.81 -4.43
N LEU A 439 -9.31 -1.36 -4.00
CA LEU A 439 -8.13 -1.54 -4.84
C LEU A 439 -8.32 -2.65 -5.88
N ARG A 440 -8.97 -3.77 -5.50
CA ARG A 440 -9.25 -4.90 -6.40
C ARG A 440 -10.23 -4.51 -7.49
N GLN A 441 -11.36 -3.87 -7.18
CA GLN A 441 -12.39 -3.50 -8.16
C GLN A 441 -11.87 -2.57 -9.28
N LYS A 442 -10.77 -1.84 -9.04
CA LYS A 442 -10.10 -0.98 -10.05
C LYS A 442 -9.24 -1.77 -11.05
N GLN A 443 -9.00 -3.06 -10.81
CA GLN A 443 -8.21 -3.92 -11.68
C GLN A 443 -9.11 -4.64 -12.69
N PRO A 444 -8.80 -4.65 -14.01
CA PRO A 444 -9.62 -5.33 -15.02
C PRO A 444 -9.87 -6.81 -14.72
N ALA A 445 -8.90 -7.51 -14.12
CA ALA A 445 -9.00 -8.91 -13.74
C ALA A 445 -10.03 -9.21 -12.63
N PHE A 446 -10.45 -8.17 -11.90
CA PHE A 446 -11.45 -8.25 -10.83
C PHE A 446 -12.71 -7.46 -11.18
N LYS A 447 -12.85 -6.99 -12.43
CA LYS A 447 -14.15 -6.51 -12.91
C LYS A 447 -15.03 -7.72 -13.17
N PRO A 448 -16.26 -7.77 -12.63
CA PRO A 448 -17.16 -8.86 -12.90
C PRO A 448 -17.51 -8.84 -14.39
N ASP A 449 -17.42 -9.98 -15.06
CA ASP A 449 -17.74 -10.12 -16.49
C ASP A 449 -19.26 -10.29 -16.70
N LEU A 450 -20.07 -9.60 -15.89
CA LEU A 450 -21.54 -9.62 -15.96
C LEU A 450 -22.02 -9.14 -17.33
N VAL A 451 -21.33 -8.14 -17.89
CA VAL A 451 -21.54 -7.64 -19.26
C VAL A 451 -21.32 -8.75 -20.30
N LYS A 452 -20.44 -9.74 -20.05
CA LYS A 452 -20.27 -10.88 -20.96
C LYS A 452 -21.30 -11.96 -20.73
N ILE A 453 -21.82 -12.15 -19.51
CA ILE A 453 -22.95 -13.05 -19.28
C ILE A 453 -24.19 -12.49 -19.97
N GLU A 454 -24.52 -11.22 -19.76
CA GLU A 454 -25.61 -10.52 -20.45
C GLU A 454 -25.41 -10.56 -21.97
N LYS A 455 -24.23 -10.17 -22.48
CA LYS A 455 -23.93 -10.24 -23.92
C LYS A 455 -24.02 -11.66 -24.47
N ARG A 456 -23.54 -12.68 -23.76
CA ARG A 456 -23.65 -14.09 -24.21
C ARG A 456 -25.11 -14.53 -24.29
N LEU A 457 -25.95 -14.13 -23.34
CA LEU A 457 -27.37 -14.47 -23.35
C LEU A 457 -28.15 -13.67 -24.41
N GLU A 458 -27.84 -12.39 -24.60
CA GLU A 458 -28.39 -11.56 -25.68
C GLU A 458 -27.95 -12.02 -27.06
N GLU A 459 -26.70 -12.44 -27.22
CA GLU A 459 -26.15 -12.96 -28.47
C GLU A 459 -26.74 -14.34 -28.78
N ARG A 460 -26.91 -15.21 -27.78
CA ARG A 460 -27.69 -16.45 -27.92
C ARG A 460 -29.14 -16.15 -28.35
N LYS A 461 -29.80 -15.17 -27.73
CA LYS A 461 -31.14 -14.72 -28.14
C LYS A 461 -31.15 -14.24 -29.59
N ARG A 462 -30.16 -13.45 -30.02
CA ARG A 462 -30.03 -12.96 -31.39
C ARG A 462 -29.83 -14.10 -32.40
N VAL A 463 -28.95 -15.07 -32.10
CA VAL A 463 -28.71 -16.24 -32.95
C VAL A 463 -29.99 -17.08 -33.09
N LEU A 464 -30.69 -17.34 -31.98
CA LEU A 464 -31.97 -18.06 -31.99
C LEU A 464 -33.08 -17.34 -32.77
N LEU A 465 -33.01 -16.01 -32.89
CA LEU A 465 -33.94 -15.21 -33.71
C LEU A 465 -33.54 -15.15 -35.20
N GLN A 466 -32.29 -15.47 -35.56
CA GLN A 466 -31.75 -15.41 -36.93
C GLN A 466 -31.76 -16.76 -37.65
N GLU A 467 -31.76 -17.88 -36.94
CA GLU A 467 -31.90 -19.21 -37.53
C GLU A 467 -33.35 -19.49 -37.94
N GLU A 468 -33.71 -19.10 -39.18
CA GLU A 468 -35.03 -19.36 -39.79
C GLU A 468 -35.32 -20.85 -40.09
N SER A 469 -34.46 -21.79 -39.69
CA SER A 469 -34.59 -23.22 -40.02
C SER A 469 -34.25 -24.13 -38.84
N GLY A 470 -35.14 -24.20 -37.84
CA GLY A 470 -35.00 -25.10 -36.70
C GLY A 470 -35.53 -24.50 -35.40
N PHE A 471 -36.78 -24.02 -35.40
CA PHE A 471 -37.34 -23.29 -34.27
C PHE A 471 -37.70 -24.28 -33.13
N GLU A 472 -36.99 -24.23 -31.99
CA GLU A 472 -37.49 -24.78 -30.72
C GLU A 472 -38.04 -23.63 -29.84
N PRO A 473 -39.37 -23.38 -29.84
CA PRO A 473 -39.99 -22.27 -29.09
C PRO A 473 -39.66 -22.29 -27.59
N ASN A 474 -39.48 -23.49 -27.03
CA ASN A 474 -39.18 -23.71 -25.62
C ASN A 474 -37.83 -23.10 -25.20
N LEU A 475 -36.83 -23.12 -26.09
CA LEU A 475 -35.49 -22.64 -25.77
C LEU A 475 -35.41 -21.10 -25.78
N LEU A 476 -36.14 -20.46 -26.69
CA LEU A 476 -36.26 -19.00 -26.75
C LEU A 476 -37.02 -18.46 -25.53
N GLN A 477 -38.16 -19.06 -25.19
CA GLN A 477 -38.93 -18.69 -23.99
C GLN A 477 -38.11 -18.87 -22.71
N LYS A 478 -37.35 -19.97 -22.60
CA LYS A 478 -36.44 -20.21 -21.47
C LYS A 478 -35.34 -19.15 -21.39
N THR A 479 -34.71 -18.80 -22.51
CA THR A 479 -33.66 -17.76 -22.55
C THR A 479 -34.20 -16.38 -22.16
N GLU A 480 -35.42 -16.04 -22.59
CA GLU A 480 -36.09 -14.79 -22.19
C GLU A 480 -36.47 -14.75 -20.72
N LYS A 481 -36.94 -15.88 -20.16
CA LYS A 481 -37.20 -16.01 -18.72
C LYS A 481 -35.91 -15.72 -17.93
N ASN A 482 -34.80 -16.36 -18.29
CA ASN A 482 -33.52 -16.24 -17.59
C ASN A 482 -32.95 -14.82 -17.62
N LEU A 483 -33.08 -14.12 -18.75
CA LEU A 483 -32.65 -12.72 -18.87
C LEU A 483 -33.45 -11.78 -17.95
N LYS A 484 -34.78 -11.94 -17.91
CA LYS A 484 -35.64 -11.14 -17.01
C LYS A 484 -35.33 -11.42 -15.55
N GLU A 485 -35.11 -12.68 -15.23
CA GLU A 485 -34.76 -13.10 -13.88
C GLU A 485 -33.41 -12.51 -13.45
N LEU A 486 -32.37 -12.65 -14.28
CA LEU A 486 -31.04 -12.07 -14.05
C LEU A 486 -31.11 -10.55 -13.81
N GLN A 487 -31.91 -9.83 -14.60
CA GLN A 487 -32.13 -8.39 -14.40
C GLN A 487 -32.78 -8.10 -13.05
N SER A 488 -33.81 -8.85 -12.67
CA SER A 488 -34.47 -8.73 -11.36
C SER A 488 -33.49 -8.98 -10.20
N VAL A 489 -32.62 -10.00 -10.33
CA VAL A 489 -31.57 -10.31 -9.34
C VAL A 489 -30.62 -9.13 -9.16
N LEU A 490 -30.14 -8.57 -10.26
CA LEU A 490 -29.20 -7.45 -10.27
C LEU A 490 -29.83 -6.16 -9.73
N GLU A 491 -31.07 -5.87 -10.10
CA GLU A 491 -31.82 -4.71 -9.59
C GLU A 491 -31.98 -4.80 -8.07
N HIS A 492 -32.38 -5.98 -7.56
CA HIS A 492 -32.55 -6.17 -6.14
C HIS A 492 -31.21 -6.06 -5.37
N LEU A 493 -30.14 -6.66 -5.87
CA LEU A 493 -28.81 -6.57 -5.30
C LEU A 493 -28.27 -5.13 -5.27
N ASN A 494 -28.49 -4.37 -6.35
CA ASN A 494 -28.16 -2.95 -6.41
C ASN A 494 -28.98 -2.14 -5.40
N GLY A 495 -30.27 -2.48 -5.25
CA GLY A 495 -31.15 -1.93 -4.23
C GLY A 495 -30.59 -2.12 -2.82
N LEU A 496 -30.14 -3.33 -2.48
CA LEU A 496 -29.51 -3.63 -1.18
C LEU A 496 -28.23 -2.82 -0.95
N CYS A 497 -27.37 -2.69 -1.96
CA CYS A 497 -26.16 -1.88 -1.86
C CYS A 497 -26.49 -0.39 -1.66
N GLY A 498 -27.59 0.10 -2.25
CA GLY A 498 -28.05 1.48 -2.13
C GLY A 498 -28.66 1.85 -0.77
N GLN A 499 -28.98 0.87 0.08
CA GLN A 499 -29.56 1.14 1.42
C GLN A 499 -28.56 1.73 2.41
N LEU A 500 -27.26 1.63 2.13
CA LEU A 500 -26.18 2.13 2.97
C LEU A 500 -25.51 3.33 2.30
N GLN A 501 -25.52 4.50 2.96
CA GLN A 501 -24.76 5.65 2.48
C GLN A 501 -23.35 5.65 3.06
N HIS A 502 -22.37 5.58 2.16
CA HIS A 502 -20.96 5.74 2.52
C HIS A 502 -20.18 6.38 1.37
N ASN A 503 -19.06 7.01 1.71
CA ASN A 503 -18.14 7.64 0.76
C ASN A 503 -17.08 6.68 0.17
N ARG A 504 -17.28 5.37 0.35
CA ARG A 504 -16.36 4.32 -0.09
C ARG A 504 -16.79 3.76 -1.44
N GLN A 505 -15.82 3.38 -2.28
CA GLN A 505 -16.05 2.82 -3.61
C GLN A 505 -16.08 1.29 -3.56
N VAL A 506 -16.94 0.75 -2.69
CA VAL A 506 -17.19 -0.69 -2.48
C VAL A 506 -18.68 -0.92 -2.25
N ASN A 507 -19.17 -2.12 -2.57
CA ASN A 507 -20.52 -2.50 -2.21
C ASN A 507 -20.50 -3.11 -0.81
N ILE A 508 -21.24 -2.51 0.11
CA ILE A 508 -21.47 -3.01 1.47
C ILE A 508 -22.97 -3.22 1.61
N VAL A 509 -23.36 -4.37 2.15
CA VAL A 509 -24.78 -4.66 2.46
C VAL A 509 -24.96 -4.96 3.94
N ARG A 510 -26.15 -4.68 4.46
CA ARG A 510 -26.60 -5.15 5.78
C ARG A 510 -27.39 -6.44 5.59
N MET A 511 -26.93 -7.53 6.18
CA MET A 511 -27.58 -8.84 6.03
C MET A 511 -27.66 -9.58 7.36
N TRP A 512 -28.74 -10.33 7.54
CA TRP A 512 -29.03 -11.15 8.70
C TRP A 512 -28.47 -12.56 8.56
N ARG A 513 -28.10 -13.16 9.69
CA ARG A 513 -27.74 -14.58 9.81
C ARG A 513 -28.33 -15.17 11.08
N GLY A 514 -28.91 -16.36 10.98
CA GLY A 514 -29.29 -17.16 12.15
C GLY A 514 -28.06 -17.70 12.88
N CYS A 515 -28.04 -17.64 14.20
CA CYS A 515 -26.89 -18.07 15.00
C CYS A 515 -27.32 -18.75 16.31
N LEU A 516 -26.62 -19.82 16.66
CA LEU A 516 -26.76 -20.45 17.97
C LEU A 516 -26.02 -19.59 19.02
N ARG A 517 -26.68 -19.28 20.15
CA ARG A 517 -26.14 -18.45 21.25
C ARG A 517 -24.76 -18.92 21.73
N LYS A 518 -24.54 -20.24 21.77
CA LYS A 518 -23.26 -20.85 22.19
C LYS A 518 -22.09 -20.51 21.27
N VAL A 519 -22.36 -20.15 20.01
CA VAL A 519 -21.35 -19.88 18.97
C VAL A 519 -20.97 -18.40 18.91
N LEU A 520 -21.83 -17.49 19.38
CA LEU A 520 -21.63 -16.03 19.37
C LEU A 520 -20.25 -15.60 19.86
N LYS A 521 -19.80 -16.11 21.01
CA LYS A 521 -18.49 -15.74 21.61
C LYS A 521 -17.31 -15.99 20.68
N SER A 522 -17.40 -17.02 19.84
CA SER A 522 -16.37 -17.33 18.85
C SER A 522 -16.48 -16.49 17.59
N LEU A 523 -17.71 -16.08 17.21
CA LEU A 523 -18.01 -15.35 15.98
C LEU A 523 -17.61 -13.87 16.06
N MET A 524 -17.72 -13.24 17.24
CA MET A 524 -17.43 -11.81 17.40
C MET A 524 -15.99 -11.40 17.02
N PRO A 525 -14.92 -12.08 17.47
CA PRO A 525 -13.55 -11.67 17.12
C PRO A 525 -13.13 -12.07 15.69
N THR A 526 -13.69 -13.15 15.13
CA THR A 526 -13.23 -13.77 13.87
C THR A 526 -14.15 -13.49 12.68
N GLY A 527 -15.40 -13.07 12.91
CA GLY A 527 -16.46 -13.02 11.92
C GLY A 527 -17.06 -14.39 11.58
N SER A 528 -16.69 -15.47 12.30
CA SER A 528 -17.12 -16.85 12.03
C SER A 528 -17.01 -17.78 13.25
N ALA A 529 -17.80 -18.85 13.29
CA ALA A 529 -17.78 -19.82 14.39
C ALA A 529 -16.39 -20.48 14.58
N ALA A 530 -15.91 -20.63 15.83
CA ALA A 530 -14.70 -21.40 16.11
C ALA A 530 -14.87 -22.85 15.60
N ASN A 531 -13.85 -23.34 14.91
CA ASN A 531 -13.77 -24.58 14.10
C ASN A 531 -14.12 -24.45 12.61
N GLY A 532 -14.43 -23.26 12.08
CA GLY A 532 -14.52 -23.07 10.62
C GLY A 532 -15.54 -24.00 9.94
N VAL A 533 -16.58 -24.41 10.67
CA VAL A 533 -17.70 -25.17 10.10
C VAL A 533 -18.54 -24.17 9.32
N LYS A 534 -18.11 -23.94 8.09
CA LYS A 534 -18.93 -23.32 7.07
C LYS A 534 -20.17 -24.19 6.88
N ASP A 535 -21.33 -23.56 6.78
CA ASP A 535 -22.58 -24.27 6.56
C ASP A 535 -22.46 -24.98 5.19
N GLU A 536 -22.79 -26.27 5.13
CA GLU A 536 -22.90 -27.00 3.87
C GLU A 536 -24.32 -26.86 3.36
N ASP A 537 -24.50 -26.13 2.26
CA ASP A 537 -25.80 -25.97 1.60
C ASP A 537 -25.62 -26.08 0.07
N TRP A 538 -26.59 -25.62 -0.74
CA TRP A 538 -26.63 -25.68 -2.21
C TRP A 538 -25.34 -25.27 -2.95
N PHE A 539 -24.46 -24.47 -2.34
CA PHE A 539 -23.20 -24.00 -2.92
C PHE A 539 -21.95 -24.50 -2.18
N GLY A 540 -22.11 -25.54 -1.36
CA GLY A 540 -21.07 -26.12 -0.53
C GLY A 540 -20.77 -25.30 0.71
N LYS A 541 -19.54 -25.43 1.22
CA LYS A 541 -19.07 -24.78 2.45
C LYS A 541 -18.96 -23.25 2.28
N GLY A 542 -19.95 -22.52 2.81
CA GLY A 542 -20.01 -21.05 2.79
C GLY A 542 -20.50 -20.43 4.10
N ILE A 543 -20.62 -19.11 4.11
CA ILE A 543 -21.24 -18.34 5.19
C ILE A 543 -22.48 -17.68 4.59
N TYR A 544 -23.65 -18.09 5.08
CA TYR A 544 -24.93 -17.73 4.48
C TYR A 544 -25.56 -16.58 5.25
N PHE A 545 -26.10 -15.63 4.49
CA PHE A 545 -26.79 -14.44 4.96
C PHE A 545 -28.08 -14.24 4.17
N THR A 546 -29.02 -13.48 4.72
CA THR A 546 -30.27 -13.11 4.05
C THR A 546 -30.64 -11.66 4.38
N SER A 547 -31.34 -10.96 3.49
CA SER A 547 -31.89 -9.64 3.80
C SER A 547 -33.07 -9.70 4.77
N SER A 548 -33.68 -10.88 4.97
CA SER A 548 -34.88 -11.06 5.79
C SER A 548 -34.57 -11.59 7.20
N ALA A 549 -34.83 -10.77 8.23
CA ALA A 549 -34.74 -11.21 9.62
C ALA A 549 -35.72 -12.35 9.95
N LYS A 550 -36.94 -12.31 9.38
CA LYS A 550 -37.93 -13.39 9.48
C LYS A 550 -37.33 -14.70 8.98
N TYR A 551 -36.72 -14.70 7.80
CA TYR A 551 -36.08 -15.90 7.25
C TYR A 551 -34.86 -16.33 8.08
N ALA A 552 -33.99 -15.39 8.49
CA ALA A 552 -32.84 -15.72 9.34
C ALA A 552 -33.24 -16.38 10.68
N SER A 553 -34.39 -16.00 11.23
CA SER A 553 -34.89 -16.53 12.50
C SER A 553 -35.22 -18.03 12.44
N THR A 554 -35.63 -18.55 11.27
CA THR A 554 -35.96 -19.99 11.11
C THR A 554 -34.71 -20.87 11.20
N TYR A 555 -33.54 -20.34 10.82
CA TYR A 555 -32.24 -21.02 10.95
C TYR A 555 -31.64 -20.90 12.35
N GLY A 556 -31.99 -19.84 13.10
CA GLY A 556 -31.64 -19.70 14.50
C GLY A 556 -32.43 -20.68 15.37
N GLY A 557 -33.75 -20.74 15.20
CA GLY A 557 -34.67 -21.49 16.05
C GLY A 557 -35.13 -20.72 17.29
N PRO A 558 -36.23 -21.14 17.95
CA PRO A 558 -36.74 -20.51 19.17
C PRO A 558 -35.70 -20.59 20.31
N GLY A 559 -35.55 -19.52 21.09
CA GLY A 559 -34.54 -19.41 22.15
C GLY A 559 -33.10 -19.11 21.69
N GLU A 560 -32.85 -18.99 20.39
CA GLU A 560 -31.51 -18.69 19.83
C GLU A 560 -31.37 -17.19 19.48
N CYS A 561 -30.55 -16.81 18.49
CA CYS A 561 -30.35 -15.42 18.11
C CYS A 561 -30.18 -15.21 16.59
N ILE A 562 -30.40 -13.98 16.13
CA ILE A 562 -30.00 -13.53 14.79
C ILE A 562 -28.96 -12.42 14.92
N ILE A 563 -28.07 -12.35 13.95
CA ILE A 563 -27.00 -11.35 13.89
C ILE A 563 -27.15 -10.54 12.61
N LEU A 564 -27.19 -9.22 12.73
CA LEU A 564 -27.03 -8.29 11.62
C LEU A 564 -25.53 -8.04 11.41
N CYS A 565 -25.08 -8.29 10.18
CA CYS A 565 -23.70 -8.06 9.77
C CYS A 565 -23.65 -7.04 8.64
N TYR A 566 -22.60 -6.22 8.65
CA TYR A 566 -22.14 -5.56 7.44
C TYR A 566 -21.29 -6.55 6.65
N VAL A 567 -21.63 -6.74 5.39
CA VAL A 567 -20.98 -7.73 4.52
C VAL A 567 -20.42 -7.02 3.29
N LEU A 568 -19.14 -7.25 3.01
CA LEU A 568 -18.49 -6.73 1.81
C LEU A 568 -18.81 -7.60 0.60
N ILE A 569 -19.30 -6.97 -0.45
CA ILE A 569 -19.62 -7.63 -1.71
C ILE A 569 -18.50 -7.32 -2.73
N LEU A 570 -17.81 -8.38 -3.14
CA LEU A 570 -16.84 -8.35 -4.24
C LEU A 570 -17.27 -9.37 -5.29
N ASN A 571 -17.56 -8.89 -6.51
CA ASN A 571 -17.95 -9.72 -7.66
C ASN A 571 -18.97 -10.80 -7.29
N PRO A 572 -20.21 -10.40 -6.95
CA PRO A 572 -21.27 -11.35 -6.70
C PRO A 572 -21.63 -12.06 -8.00
N LEU A 573 -21.73 -13.39 -7.97
CA LEU A 573 -22.36 -14.17 -9.02
C LEU A 573 -23.87 -14.13 -8.79
N PRO A 574 -24.66 -13.47 -9.63
CA PRO A 574 -26.12 -13.56 -9.57
C PRO A 574 -26.55 -14.94 -10.08
N ILE A 575 -27.15 -15.72 -9.21
CA ILE A 575 -27.71 -17.04 -9.53
C ILE A 575 -29.16 -16.86 -9.96
N ILE A 576 -29.58 -17.55 -11.02
CA ILE A 576 -30.99 -17.66 -11.43
C ILE A 576 -31.52 -19.07 -11.20
N ASP A 577 -32.83 -19.28 -11.24
CA ASP A 577 -33.50 -20.57 -11.02
C ASP A 577 -32.89 -21.72 -11.86
N ASP A 578 -32.54 -21.44 -13.11
CA ASP A 578 -31.96 -22.42 -14.03
C ASP A 578 -30.53 -22.87 -13.66
N ASP A 579 -29.83 -22.07 -12.84
CA ASP A 579 -28.51 -22.40 -12.28
C ASP A 579 -28.62 -23.29 -11.03
N VAL A 580 -29.80 -23.31 -10.39
CA VAL A 580 -30.12 -24.14 -9.23
C VAL A 580 -30.58 -25.52 -9.73
N PRO A 581 -30.02 -26.62 -9.22
CA PRO A 581 -30.41 -27.95 -9.68
C PRO A 581 -31.89 -28.21 -9.34
N GLN A 582 -32.63 -28.76 -10.30
CA GLN A 582 -34.04 -29.14 -10.13
C GLN A 582 -34.24 -30.40 -9.24
N TYR A 583 -33.19 -30.87 -8.58
CA TYR A 583 -33.16 -32.14 -7.84
C TYR A 583 -33.20 -31.92 -6.33
N SER A 584 -33.68 -32.91 -5.60
CA SER A 584 -33.79 -32.93 -4.13
C SER A 584 -32.44 -32.97 -3.38
N ASN A 585 -31.30 -32.94 -4.08
CA ASN A 585 -29.96 -33.04 -3.50
C ASN A 585 -29.07 -31.84 -3.90
N PRO A 586 -28.60 -31.05 -2.92
CA PRO A 586 -27.67 -29.92 -3.11
C PRO A 586 -26.43 -30.22 -3.95
N LYS A 587 -25.92 -31.47 -3.89
CA LYS A 587 -24.68 -31.90 -4.56
C LYS A 587 -24.77 -31.90 -6.09
N ASP A 588 -25.98 -31.88 -6.62
CA ASP A 588 -26.22 -31.92 -8.07
C ASP A 588 -26.21 -30.50 -8.68
N SER A 589 -25.97 -29.45 -7.87
CA SER A 589 -25.87 -28.06 -8.32
C SER A 589 -24.62 -27.83 -9.16
N LEU A 590 -24.76 -27.08 -10.27
CA LEU A 590 -23.66 -26.69 -11.15
C LEU A 590 -22.53 -26.00 -10.37
N PHE A 591 -22.89 -25.31 -9.29
CA PHE A 591 -21.96 -24.51 -8.47
C PHE A 591 -21.66 -25.15 -7.10
N TYR A 592 -22.09 -26.39 -6.86
CA TYR A 592 -21.83 -27.08 -5.59
C TYR A 592 -20.32 -27.19 -5.32
N ALA A 593 -19.89 -26.75 -4.13
CA ALA A 593 -18.50 -26.77 -3.68
C ALA A 593 -17.50 -25.99 -4.57
N LEU A 594 -17.96 -25.19 -5.53
CA LEU A 594 -17.09 -24.38 -6.40
C LEU A 594 -16.57 -23.10 -5.74
N GLY A 595 -16.99 -22.79 -4.51
CA GLY A 595 -16.44 -21.67 -3.71
C GLY A 595 -16.29 -20.39 -4.53
N ASN A 596 -15.10 -19.79 -4.53
CA ASN A 596 -14.78 -18.72 -5.49
C ASN A 596 -14.58 -19.33 -6.89
N CYS A 597 -15.56 -19.17 -7.79
CA CYS A 597 -15.51 -19.64 -9.18
C CYS A 597 -15.29 -18.47 -10.15
N GLU A 598 -14.50 -18.64 -11.22
CA GLU A 598 -14.36 -17.67 -12.33
C GLU A 598 -14.28 -16.16 -11.97
N ASN A 599 -13.57 -15.82 -10.87
CA ASN A 599 -13.41 -14.47 -10.30
C ASN A 599 -14.62 -13.89 -9.53
N TYR A 600 -15.65 -14.68 -9.28
CA TYR A 600 -16.71 -14.39 -8.32
C TYR A 600 -16.25 -14.73 -6.90
N HIS A 601 -16.53 -13.84 -5.95
CA HIS A 601 -16.07 -14.00 -4.55
C HIS A 601 -17.22 -14.13 -3.54
N CYS A 602 -18.45 -14.05 -4.02
CA CYS A 602 -19.68 -14.36 -3.30
C CYS A 602 -20.76 -14.74 -4.31
N HIS A 603 -21.77 -15.49 -3.89
CA HIS A 603 -22.93 -15.85 -4.72
C HIS A 603 -24.17 -15.22 -4.12
N TYR A 604 -25.03 -14.66 -4.98
CA TYR A 604 -26.30 -14.05 -4.58
C TYR A 604 -27.45 -14.82 -5.21
N ILE A 605 -28.34 -15.34 -4.38
CA ILE A 605 -29.40 -16.28 -4.75
C ILE A 605 -30.73 -15.63 -4.36
N PRO A 606 -31.57 -15.28 -5.33
CA PRO A 606 -32.96 -14.94 -5.07
C PRO A 606 -33.76 -16.24 -4.95
N LYS A 607 -34.27 -16.55 -3.77
CA LYS A 607 -35.11 -17.71 -3.52
C LYS A 607 -36.58 -17.28 -3.48
N ALA A 608 -37.30 -17.57 -4.56
CA ALA A 608 -38.72 -17.22 -4.66
C ALA A 608 -39.68 -18.22 -3.98
N VAL A 609 -39.19 -19.33 -3.39
CA VAL A 609 -40.09 -20.39 -2.90
C VAL A 609 -39.66 -20.92 -1.52
N CYS A 610 -40.20 -20.31 -0.48
CA CYS A 610 -40.59 -21.04 0.73
C CYS A 610 -42.11 -21.17 0.69
N ASN A 611 -42.65 -22.28 1.18
CA ASN A 611 -44.10 -22.58 1.24
C ASN A 611 -44.92 -21.60 2.10
N ASP A 612 -44.36 -20.46 2.50
CA ASP A 612 -45.03 -19.34 3.13
C ASP A 612 -45.47 -18.37 2.03
N GLU A 613 -46.79 -18.25 1.85
CA GLU A 613 -47.41 -17.34 0.89
C GLU A 613 -46.80 -15.91 0.98
N ASN A 614 -46.24 -15.44 -0.14
CA ASN A 614 -45.84 -14.04 -0.45
C ASN A 614 -44.48 -13.50 0.06
N GLY A 615 -43.54 -14.31 0.54
CA GLY A 615 -42.21 -13.82 0.93
C GLY A 615 -41.13 -14.00 -0.15
N PHE A 616 -40.58 -12.91 -0.69
CA PHE A 616 -39.30 -12.98 -1.41
C PHE A 616 -38.17 -13.17 -0.39
N HIS A 617 -37.40 -14.26 -0.51
CA HIS A 617 -36.27 -14.55 0.38
C HIS A 617 -35.00 -14.62 -0.44
N ASP A 618 -33.91 -14.05 0.04
CA ASP A 618 -32.62 -14.08 -0.62
C ASP A 618 -31.56 -14.73 0.25
N GLU A 619 -30.56 -15.32 -0.40
CA GLU A 619 -29.38 -15.87 0.24
C GLU A 619 -28.12 -15.30 -0.40
N LEU A 620 -27.27 -14.67 0.41
CA LEU A 620 -25.92 -14.27 0.04
C LEU A 620 -24.93 -15.20 0.71
N VAL A 621 -24.12 -15.84 -0.13
CA VAL A 621 -23.07 -16.76 0.33
C VAL A 621 -21.72 -16.09 0.19
N VAL A 622 -21.01 -15.96 1.31
CA VAL A 622 -19.66 -15.39 1.37
C VAL A 622 -18.67 -16.46 1.80
N PHE A 623 -17.54 -16.53 1.10
CA PHE A 623 -16.53 -17.57 1.35
C PHE A 623 -15.38 -17.09 2.23
N GLN A 624 -15.26 -15.78 2.45
CA GLN A 624 -14.21 -15.14 3.24
C GLN A 624 -14.76 -14.53 4.52
N GLU A 625 -14.32 -15.07 5.66
CA GLU A 625 -14.73 -14.60 6.98
C GLU A 625 -14.39 -13.13 7.17
N ALA A 626 -13.23 -12.68 6.67
CA ALA A 626 -12.73 -11.31 6.74
C ALA A 626 -13.69 -10.23 6.20
N TYR A 627 -14.64 -10.59 5.35
CA TYR A 627 -15.59 -9.67 4.72
C TYR A 627 -16.82 -9.36 5.58
N ILE A 628 -16.87 -9.85 6.82
CA ILE A 628 -18.05 -9.80 7.68
C ILE A 628 -17.76 -8.97 8.92
N LEU A 629 -18.57 -7.97 9.22
CA LEU A 629 -18.50 -7.25 10.48
C LEU A 629 -19.83 -7.39 11.23
N PRO A 630 -19.86 -8.22 12.30
CA PRO A 630 -21.01 -8.30 13.18
C PRO A 630 -21.32 -6.92 13.78
N SER A 631 -22.59 -6.54 13.80
CA SER A 631 -23.02 -5.22 14.27
C SER A 631 -24.11 -5.28 15.33
N ILE A 632 -25.16 -6.07 15.13
CA ILE A 632 -26.28 -6.16 16.09
C ILE A 632 -26.62 -7.64 16.30
N VAL A 633 -26.90 -8.02 17.54
CA VAL A 633 -27.39 -9.34 17.92
C VAL A 633 -28.77 -9.17 18.55
N VAL A 634 -29.75 -9.91 18.03
CA VAL A 634 -31.11 -9.96 18.59
C VAL A 634 -31.31 -11.36 19.17
N TYR A 635 -31.54 -11.41 20.48
CA TYR A 635 -31.78 -12.63 21.23
C TYR A 635 -33.28 -12.90 21.33
N PHE A 636 -33.70 -14.16 21.18
CA PHE A 636 -35.10 -14.58 21.32
C PHE A 636 -35.34 -15.36 22.61
N LYS A 637 -36.51 -15.18 23.23
CA LYS A 637 -36.90 -15.85 24.48
C LYS A 637 -37.08 -17.36 24.31
#